data_AF-A0A6L5GRA7-F1
#
_entry.id   AF-A0A6L5GRA7-F1
#
_cell.length_a   1.000
_cell.length_b   1.000
_cell.length_c   1.000
_cell.angle_alpha   90.00
_cell.angle_beta   90.00
_cell.angle_gamma   90.00
#
_symmetry.space_group_name_H-M   'P 1'
#
loop_
_entity.id
_entity.type
_entity.pdbx_description
1 polymer ?
#
loop_
_entity_poly.entity_id
_entity_poly.type
_entity_poly.pdbx_seq_one_letter_code
_entity_poly.pdbx_strand_id
1 'polypeptide(L)'
;MISGGLNGEEQNTKKIKTLCGDLYKSRQILNEETGGSIQTIYCPGMKGSASTLKAVAAGGYQQMVLPADEDLIKASTFADSGEAAAYVQNLTGERIILISLDGKADPVTQEPTVEPATPAIDKQEDLDDGKAKAEETATIDQVTKWILDSLSVQNVDIQPLSSLKAQKASDFIGANLQDNSDQAVLYRSALTNEKRVALCVRGIGTRAQYEKLKKLLKRYKADAAFFVIAATDGNLKKQIRADGYALENAGKTGSASGDVHKMYQEIDGGAQSLQKIGANPGAYLVYEPKYLSQIRAACFAAGQIPVEPQNPKQIAKGAFYLYDAQDISDIEKLLKTAKREGYHVDSVGDLIDSSGTIPALSNADLTKRRNANAGKSAKYTQTVMTTEKALGLTFGNLSNQAVDLDVANRLKSRGAKGTFFATFNELQTDSDTVEKLTAMGNEIGIAYNENTGYSADYDGMARYLHDCLTYTKWRYDMKPKVIMLPEDCAKNKGMLEAVHAYHLKAVGASRSIITSGTENTTDATLPQVLGQLKSVRFTRGGLEYINLGYYVNDQNKQIGDKTIMGNLIDQVIDQHVDAIAFVSPTTNQIEDGSRYRLKTVSSLFASKKVYRLSAKKQTAVTSHKDVLGRMGSSKKQFAYMKNHYVGSNFVVNAKKLPGFNAGEIRQLDKVGRLTDDRVLFLTFDDWGTDQSINKILYVLKKHHVKATFFVLTQHVDENPNLLRSIAMDGHEIACHSNTHVPLSDANADYTQYTSLTKKEQQSMRKDLVTSYNKLNHYVGDVKVGGKKALSQDFRPPTLAVSKAGLYEVFDVGFNYAISGDVSTNDYKRTDLNAYLNAMRNGSPSDEDDFKVKNGSVIVMHMTENAKYTAQMLDEMIPQWQQEGYHFARVDDYVNQFKPRGKRERN
;
A
#
# COMPACT_ATOMS: atom_id res chain seq x y z
N MET A 1 -10.03 28.92 42.67
CA MET A 1 -9.42 27.57 42.57
C MET A 1 -10.08 26.83 41.43
N ILE A 2 -9.29 26.15 40.61
CA ILE A 2 -9.75 25.32 39.48
C ILE A 2 -9.53 23.86 39.92
N SER A 3 -10.52 23.00 39.74
CA SER A 3 -10.33 21.56 39.88
C SER A 3 -9.58 21.00 38.66
N GLY A 4 -8.53 20.22 38.88
CA GLY A 4 -8.02 19.27 37.89
C GLY A 4 -8.79 17.96 38.02
N GLY A 5 -9.47 17.54 36.94
CA GLY A 5 -10.10 16.22 36.89
C GLY A 5 -9.07 15.08 36.98
N LEU A 6 -9.56 13.86 37.27
CA LEU A 6 -8.80 12.60 37.41
C LEU A 6 -7.63 12.42 36.41
N ASN A 7 -6.58 11.71 36.80
CA ASN A 7 -5.39 11.42 35.98
C ASN A 7 -5.73 10.95 34.54
N GLY A 8 -5.04 11.53 33.56
CA GLY A 8 -5.33 11.43 32.13
C GLY A 8 -5.20 10.04 31.50
N GLU A 9 -4.55 9.08 32.17
CA GLU A 9 -4.35 7.72 31.63
C GLU A 9 -5.64 6.86 31.65
N GLU A 10 -6.64 7.18 32.47
CA GLU A 10 -7.85 6.34 32.63
C GLU A 10 -9.10 6.83 31.86
N GLN A 11 -9.01 7.91 31.09
CA GLN A 11 -10.21 8.61 30.61
C GLN A 11 -10.75 8.12 29.26
N ASN A 12 -9.94 7.45 28.44
CA ASN A 12 -10.25 7.19 27.03
C ASN A 12 -11.27 6.08 26.75
N THR A 13 -11.67 5.32 27.78
CA THR A 13 -12.61 4.19 27.65
C THR A 13 -13.85 4.30 28.54
N LYS A 14 -13.97 5.37 29.35
CA LYS A 14 -15.06 5.51 30.32
C LYS A 14 -16.32 6.05 29.63
N LYS A 15 -17.40 5.26 29.68
CA LYS A 15 -18.76 5.71 29.28
C LYS A 15 -19.09 7.05 29.98
N ILE A 16 -19.79 7.95 29.29
CA ILE A 16 -20.20 9.29 29.81
C ILE A 16 -20.80 9.22 31.22
N LYS A 17 -21.54 8.15 31.54
CA LYS A 17 -22.12 7.89 32.87
C LYS A 17 -21.05 7.76 33.97
N THR A 18 -19.97 7.05 33.69
CA THR A 18 -18.83 6.90 34.61
C THR A 18 -18.12 8.24 34.80
N LEU A 19 -17.89 8.97 33.70
CA LEU A 19 -17.32 10.31 33.74
C LEU A 19 -18.15 11.27 34.61
N CYS A 20 -19.48 11.28 34.48
CA CYS A 20 -20.35 12.11 35.31
C CYS A 20 -20.20 11.78 36.81
N GLY A 21 -20.12 10.49 37.15
CA GLY A 21 -19.94 10.04 38.53
C GLY A 21 -18.58 10.44 39.10
N ASP A 22 -17.53 10.34 38.29
CA ASP A 22 -16.17 10.71 38.63
C ASP A 22 -16.01 12.22 38.82
N LEU A 23 -16.59 13.03 37.91
CA LEU A 23 -16.64 14.48 38.03
C LEU A 23 -17.41 14.92 39.29
N TYR A 24 -18.54 14.26 39.57
CA TYR A 24 -19.31 14.51 40.80
C TYR A 24 -18.50 14.20 42.06
N LYS A 25 -17.85 13.03 42.12
CA LYS A 25 -17.00 12.61 43.25
C LYS A 25 -15.82 13.56 43.46
N SER A 26 -15.12 13.90 42.38
CA SER A 26 -14.01 14.86 42.38
C SER A 26 -14.45 16.21 42.98
N ARG A 27 -15.61 16.73 42.56
CA ARG A 27 -16.14 17.98 43.10
C ARG A 27 -16.46 17.90 44.59
N GLN A 28 -17.05 16.79 45.04
CA GLN A 28 -17.38 16.60 46.46
C GLN A 28 -16.12 16.57 47.32
N ILE A 29 -15.13 15.75 46.95
CA ILE A 29 -13.86 15.63 47.67
C ILE A 29 -13.18 17.02 47.77
N LEU A 30 -13.10 17.75 46.66
CA LEU A 30 -12.46 19.07 46.68
C LEU A 30 -13.25 20.09 47.50
N ASN A 31 -14.59 20.04 47.51
CA ASN A 31 -15.39 20.92 48.35
C ASN A 31 -15.18 20.63 49.85
N GLU A 32 -15.03 19.36 50.21
CA GLU A 32 -14.73 18.92 51.58
C GLU A 32 -13.34 19.38 52.02
N GLU A 33 -12.31 19.14 51.21
CA GLU A 33 -10.92 19.49 51.52
C GLU A 33 -10.66 21.01 51.54
N THR A 34 -11.31 21.76 50.67
CA THR A 34 -11.08 23.22 50.55
C THR A 34 -12.03 24.08 51.38
N GLY A 35 -13.09 23.48 51.96
CA GLY A 35 -14.15 24.20 52.67
C GLY A 35 -14.94 25.18 51.79
N GLY A 36 -14.82 25.10 50.47
CA GLY A 36 -15.39 26.03 49.49
C GLY A 36 -16.22 25.33 48.42
N SER A 37 -17.09 26.08 47.71
CA SER A 37 -17.85 25.57 46.56
C SER A 37 -17.03 25.71 45.28
N ILE A 38 -16.40 24.64 44.83
CA ILE A 38 -15.75 24.59 43.52
C ILE A 38 -16.82 24.46 42.44
N GLN A 39 -16.94 25.52 41.64
CA GLN A 39 -17.90 25.62 40.54
C GLN A 39 -17.24 25.56 39.15
N THR A 40 -15.91 25.56 39.10
CA THR A 40 -15.12 25.66 37.87
C THR A 40 -14.12 24.52 37.74
N ILE A 41 -14.05 23.91 36.56
CA ILE A 41 -13.16 22.78 36.26
C ILE A 41 -12.30 23.03 35.02
N TYR A 42 -11.09 22.49 35.03
CA TYR A 42 -10.29 22.25 33.83
C TYR A 42 -10.22 20.74 33.58
N CYS A 43 -10.59 20.31 32.37
CA CYS A 43 -10.44 18.93 31.94
C CYS A 43 -9.38 18.87 30.84
N PRO A 44 -8.13 18.46 31.16
CA PRO A 44 -7.08 18.35 30.14
C PRO A 44 -7.51 17.35 29.06
N GLY A 45 -7.19 17.64 27.79
CA GLY A 45 -7.49 16.75 26.65
C GLY A 45 -8.94 16.76 26.15
N MET A 46 -9.87 17.33 26.92
CA MET A 46 -11.27 17.41 26.50
C MET A 46 -11.53 18.69 25.71
N LYS A 47 -11.40 18.63 24.38
CA LYS A 47 -11.77 19.73 23.46
C LYS A 47 -13.27 20.01 23.51
N GLY A 48 -13.75 20.72 24.53
CA GLY A 48 -15.02 21.45 24.58
C GLY A 48 -16.30 20.82 23.99
N SER A 49 -16.41 19.49 23.82
CA SER A 49 -17.56 18.88 23.16
C SER A 49 -18.85 19.06 23.98
N ALA A 50 -20.04 19.11 23.36
CA ALA A 50 -21.28 19.23 24.15
C ALA A 50 -21.46 18.07 25.12
N SER A 51 -20.97 16.88 24.78
CA SER A 51 -20.91 15.71 25.66
C SER A 51 -20.07 15.95 26.91
N THR A 52 -18.88 16.54 26.75
CA THR A 52 -18.03 16.94 27.88
C THR A 52 -18.72 17.99 28.73
N LEU A 53 -19.25 19.05 28.11
CA LEU A 53 -19.92 20.12 28.84
C LEU A 53 -21.19 19.63 29.55
N LYS A 54 -21.93 18.68 28.96
CA LYS A 54 -23.05 17.98 29.63
C LYS A 54 -22.58 17.15 30.81
N ALA A 55 -21.45 16.43 30.69
CA ALA A 55 -20.89 15.64 31.78
C ALA A 55 -20.36 16.53 32.93
N VAL A 56 -19.71 17.64 32.60
CA VAL A 56 -19.26 18.69 33.53
C VAL A 56 -20.46 19.27 34.29
N ALA A 57 -21.52 19.65 33.57
CA ALA A 57 -22.75 20.14 34.18
C ALA A 57 -23.43 19.09 35.07
N ALA A 58 -23.49 17.83 34.62
CA ALA A 58 -24.03 16.71 35.40
C ALA A 58 -23.20 16.40 36.66
N GLY A 59 -21.88 16.60 36.62
CA GLY A 59 -20.98 16.54 37.77
C GLY A 59 -21.19 17.69 38.79
N GLY A 60 -22.00 18.70 38.43
CA GLY A 60 -22.35 19.82 39.28
C GLY A 60 -21.40 21.02 39.18
N TYR A 61 -20.53 21.05 38.17
CA TYR A 61 -19.75 22.24 37.83
C TYR A 61 -20.61 23.21 36.98
N GLN A 62 -20.41 24.51 37.16
CA GLN A 62 -21.13 25.55 36.41
C GLN A 62 -20.33 26.07 35.22
N GLN A 63 -19.00 26.01 35.28
CA GLN A 63 -18.10 26.56 34.27
C GLN A 63 -16.95 25.60 33.97
N MET A 64 -16.55 25.54 32.71
CA MET A 64 -15.34 24.85 32.25
C MET A 64 -14.35 25.88 31.72
N VAL A 65 -13.08 25.70 32.03
CA VAL A 65 -11.98 26.54 31.56
C VAL A 65 -11.23 25.82 30.45
N LEU A 66 -10.88 26.55 29.40
CA LEU A 66 -10.10 26.07 28.26
C LEU A 66 -8.96 27.07 28.01
N PRO A 67 -7.76 26.86 28.58
CA PRO A 67 -6.59 27.68 28.26
C PRO A 67 -6.13 27.39 26.82
N ALA A 68 -5.36 28.30 26.22
CA ALA A 68 -4.65 27.99 24.98
C ALA A 68 -3.62 26.87 25.24
N ASP A 69 -3.34 26.02 24.26
CA ASP A 69 -2.39 24.91 24.43
C ASP A 69 -0.99 25.40 24.86
N GLU A 70 -0.58 26.57 24.36
CA GLU A 70 0.68 27.25 24.73
C GLU A 70 0.69 27.82 26.15
N ASP A 71 -0.48 27.99 26.78
CA ASP A 71 -0.63 28.45 28.16
C ASP A 71 -0.75 27.29 29.18
N LEU A 72 -0.67 26.04 28.70
CA LEU A 72 -0.62 24.85 29.55
C LEU A 72 0.84 24.53 29.92
N ILE A 73 1.24 24.98 31.09
CA ILE A 73 2.60 24.87 31.59
C ILE A 73 2.77 23.55 32.35
N LYS A 74 3.82 22.78 32.01
CA LYS A 74 4.22 21.52 32.62
C LYS A 74 5.67 21.62 33.09
N ALA A 75 6.10 20.62 33.85
CA ALA A 75 7.48 20.49 34.33
C ALA A 75 8.52 20.51 33.18
N SER A 76 8.15 20.05 31.99
CA SER A 76 8.98 20.04 30.79
C SER A 76 8.78 21.23 29.84
N THR A 77 7.93 22.20 30.18
CA THR A 77 7.56 23.28 29.24
C THR A 77 8.70 24.26 28.99
N PHE A 78 9.56 24.49 29.98
CA PHE A 78 10.73 25.36 29.85
C PHE A 78 11.98 24.61 30.28
N ALA A 79 13.04 24.69 29.48
CA ALA A 79 14.36 24.14 29.83
C ALA A 79 15.05 25.00 30.90
N ASP A 80 14.80 26.31 30.89
CA ASP A 80 15.38 27.27 31.84
C ASP A 80 14.48 28.50 32.07
N SER A 81 14.90 29.37 32.98
CA SER A 81 14.18 30.61 33.33
C SER A 81 14.13 31.64 32.19
N GLY A 82 15.04 31.57 31.22
CA GLY A 82 15.09 32.46 30.06
C GLY A 82 13.95 32.17 29.09
N GLU A 83 13.66 30.89 28.83
CA GLU A 83 12.50 30.49 28.03
C GLU A 83 11.18 30.89 28.68
N ALA A 84 11.05 30.71 30.01
CA ALA A 84 9.89 31.17 30.77
C ALA A 84 9.71 32.70 30.68
N ALA A 85 10.81 33.46 30.70
CA ALA A 85 10.78 34.90 30.56
C ALA A 85 10.34 35.37 29.17
N ALA A 86 10.83 34.69 28.12
CA ALA A 86 10.44 34.95 26.74
C ALA A 86 8.95 34.63 26.51
N TYR A 87 8.43 33.55 27.11
CA TYR A 87 7.01 33.23 27.07
C TYR A 87 6.17 34.38 27.69
N VAL A 88 6.51 34.83 28.90
CA VAL A 88 5.79 35.93 29.57
C VAL A 88 5.83 37.23 28.75
N GLN A 89 6.96 37.53 28.10
CA GLN A 89 7.13 38.73 27.28
C GLN A 89 6.21 38.75 26.05
N ASN A 90 5.81 37.58 25.55
CA ASN A 90 4.96 37.44 24.38
C ASN A 90 3.46 37.33 24.73
N LEU A 91 3.09 37.39 26.01
CA LEU A 91 1.68 37.36 26.42
C LEU A 91 0.96 38.62 25.96
N THR A 92 -0.17 38.44 25.29
CA THR A 92 -1.05 39.53 24.85
C THR A 92 -2.51 39.21 25.15
N GLY A 93 -3.28 40.24 25.55
CA GLY A 93 -4.71 40.11 25.89
C GLY A 93 -4.98 39.44 27.24
N GLU A 94 -6.24 39.07 27.47
CA GLU A 94 -6.67 38.28 28.64
C GLU A 94 -6.32 36.81 28.41
N ARG A 95 -5.44 36.23 29.25
CA ARG A 95 -4.93 34.86 29.12
C ARG A 95 -5.18 34.06 30.40
N ILE A 96 -5.39 32.76 30.26
CA ILE A 96 -5.49 31.84 31.39
C ILE A 96 -4.27 30.93 31.35
N ILE A 97 -3.30 31.19 32.22
CA ILE A 97 -2.10 30.34 32.37
C ILE A 97 -2.43 29.22 33.35
N LEU A 98 -2.33 27.97 32.89
CA LEU A 98 -2.64 26.80 33.71
C LEU A 98 -1.39 25.98 33.94
N ILE A 99 -1.04 25.77 35.21
CA ILE A 99 0.12 24.98 35.63
C ILE A 99 -0.36 23.57 35.91
N SER A 100 0.02 22.62 35.05
CA SER A 100 -0.30 21.20 35.16
C SER A 100 0.62 20.53 36.16
N LEU A 101 0.02 19.86 37.16
CA LEU A 101 0.77 19.15 38.19
C LEU A 101 1.14 17.71 37.78
N ASP A 102 0.53 17.15 36.71
CA ASP A 102 0.90 15.85 36.07
C ASP A 102 0.49 15.81 34.57
N GLY A 103 0.92 14.74 33.85
CA GLY A 103 1.12 14.60 32.38
C GLY A 103 -0.03 14.81 31.36
N LYS A 104 0.30 14.63 30.07
CA LYS A 104 -0.59 14.84 28.89
C LYS A 104 -1.89 14.03 29.03
N ALA A 105 -3.02 14.68 28.78
CA ALA A 105 -4.29 14.01 28.57
C ALA A 105 -4.50 13.78 27.09
N ASP A 106 -4.85 12.54 26.75
CA ASP A 106 -5.30 12.17 25.43
C ASP A 106 -6.75 12.60 25.21
N PRO A 107 -7.18 12.80 23.95
CA PRO A 107 -8.56 13.13 23.64
C PRO A 107 -9.52 12.00 24.04
N VAL A 108 -10.66 12.37 24.65
CA VAL A 108 -11.75 11.43 24.94
C VAL A 108 -12.33 10.91 23.64
N THR A 109 -12.03 9.65 23.31
CA THR A 109 -12.65 8.93 22.19
C THR A 109 -14.01 8.36 22.58
N GLN A 110 -15.07 8.67 21.82
CA GLN A 110 -16.41 8.08 21.97
C GLN A 110 -16.59 6.77 21.19
N GLU A 111 -15.49 6.12 20.78
CA GLU A 111 -15.56 4.86 20.04
C GLU A 111 -16.20 3.77 20.92
N PRO A 112 -17.24 3.07 20.42
CA PRO A 112 -17.82 1.96 21.15
C PRO A 112 -16.81 0.80 21.19
N THR A 113 -16.64 0.19 22.36
CA THR A 113 -15.90 -1.08 22.46
C THR A 113 -16.66 -2.14 21.65
N VAL A 114 -15.97 -2.74 20.68
CA VAL A 114 -16.52 -3.83 19.86
C VAL A 114 -15.70 -5.08 20.13
N GLU A 115 -16.34 -6.16 20.52
CA GLU A 115 -15.67 -7.43 20.76
C GLU A 115 -16.21 -8.51 19.82
N PRO A 116 -15.36 -9.41 19.32
CA PRO A 116 -15.82 -10.67 18.76
C PRO A 116 -16.62 -11.44 19.82
N ALA A 117 -17.73 -12.04 19.41
CA ALA A 117 -18.43 -12.95 20.31
C ALA A 117 -17.55 -14.17 20.62
N THR A 118 -17.24 -14.37 21.90
CA THR A 118 -16.40 -15.47 22.38
C THR A 118 -17.00 -16.83 21.99
N PRO A 119 -16.33 -17.66 21.18
CA PRO A 119 -16.62 -19.09 21.12
C PRO A 119 -16.14 -19.74 22.42
N ALA A 120 -16.88 -20.71 22.97
CA ALA A 120 -16.49 -21.37 24.22
C ALA A 120 -15.18 -22.17 24.07
N ILE A 121 -14.04 -21.57 24.44
CA ILE A 121 -12.75 -22.21 24.72
C ILE A 121 -12.03 -21.43 25.84
N ASP A 122 -11.47 -22.19 26.79
CA ASP A 122 -10.71 -21.76 27.98
C ASP A 122 -9.53 -20.82 27.63
N LYS A 123 -9.35 -19.77 28.44
CA LYS A 123 -8.18 -18.88 28.42
C LYS A 123 -7.27 -19.17 29.60
N GLN A 124 -5.96 -19.24 29.35
CA GLN A 124 -4.90 -19.05 30.34
C GLN A 124 -4.37 -17.61 30.25
N GLU A 125 -4.05 -17.02 31.40
CA GLU A 125 -3.40 -15.71 31.57
C GLU A 125 -1.87 -15.84 31.51
N ASP A 126 -1.16 -14.78 31.10
CA ASP A 126 0.05 -14.31 31.81
C ASP A 126 0.65 -12.97 31.30
N LEU A 127 0.94 -12.11 32.28
CA LEU A 127 2.16 -11.32 32.60
C LEU A 127 2.67 -10.10 31.79
N ASP A 128 2.52 -8.93 32.46
CA ASP A 128 3.49 -7.92 32.96
C ASP A 128 4.56 -7.27 32.04
N ASP A 129 4.44 -5.94 31.90
CA ASP A 129 5.31 -5.07 31.09
C ASP A 129 6.29 -4.25 31.95
N GLY A 130 7.57 -4.32 31.58
CA GLY A 130 8.69 -3.67 32.28
C GLY A 130 8.77 -2.15 32.09
N LYS A 131 9.07 -1.44 33.19
CA LYS A 131 9.26 0.03 33.24
C LYS A 131 10.61 0.47 32.65
N ALA A 132 10.58 1.49 31.79
CA ALA A 132 11.75 2.25 31.34
C ALA A 132 12.10 3.39 32.33
N LYS A 133 13.39 3.73 32.40
CA LYS A 133 13.97 4.78 33.26
C LYS A 133 13.74 6.18 32.68
N ALA A 134 13.32 7.13 33.52
CA ALA A 134 13.13 8.54 33.19
C ALA A 134 14.43 9.36 33.33
N GLU A 135 14.65 10.31 32.42
CA GLU A 135 15.66 11.38 32.52
C GLU A 135 15.14 12.53 33.41
N GLU A 136 16.04 13.21 34.13
CA GLU A 136 15.71 14.28 35.08
C GLU A 136 15.31 15.59 34.36
N THR A 137 14.01 15.89 34.33
CA THR A 137 13.45 17.19 33.97
C THR A 137 13.35 18.13 35.19
N ALA A 138 13.32 19.45 34.98
CA ALA A 138 13.04 20.44 36.03
C ALA A 138 11.71 20.13 36.76
N THR A 139 11.60 20.44 38.05
CA THR A 139 10.35 20.21 38.81
C THR A 139 9.30 21.26 38.48
N ILE A 140 8.01 20.92 38.63
CA ILE A 140 6.91 21.86 38.37
C ILE A 140 6.96 23.11 39.26
N ASP A 141 7.47 22.98 40.49
CA ASP A 141 7.68 24.10 41.41
C ASP A 141 8.71 25.10 40.85
N GLN A 142 9.75 24.57 40.20
CA GLN A 142 10.82 25.39 39.63
C GLN A 142 10.33 26.16 38.40
N VAL A 143 9.58 25.51 37.53
CA VAL A 143 8.90 26.14 36.38
C VAL A 143 7.90 27.19 36.84
N THR A 144 7.09 26.88 37.86
CA THR A 144 6.11 27.81 38.45
C THR A 144 6.79 29.07 38.96
N LYS A 145 7.92 28.91 39.67
CA LYS A 145 8.70 30.02 40.19
C LYS A 145 9.23 30.92 39.06
N TRP A 146 9.77 30.34 37.98
CA TRP A 146 10.27 31.12 36.84
C TRP A 146 9.18 32.00 36.21
N ILE A 147 7.96 31.47 36.08
CA ILE A 147 6.82 32.25 35.56
C ILE A 147 6.45 33.37 36.51
N LEU A 148 6.29 33.10 37.81
CA LEU A 148 5.91 34.12 38.80
C LEU A 148 6.95 35.23 38.91
N ASP A 149 8.23 34.87 38.93
CA ASP A 149 9.34 35.83 38.94
C ASP A 149 9.32 36.70 37.69
N SER A 150 9.09 36.10 36.51
CA SER A 150 9.01 36.84 35.25
C SER A 150 7.77 37.75 35.16
N LEU A 151 6.59 37.27 35.56
CA LEU A 151 5.35 38.06 35.60
C LEU A 151 5.52 39.30 36.51
N SER A 152 6.19 39.11 37.65
CA SER A 152 6.52 40.19 38.59
C SER A 152 7.49 41.21 37.97
N VAL A 153 8.59 40.75 37.37
CA VAL A 153 9.59 41.61 36.70
C VAL A 153 8.98 42.41 35.56
N GLN A 154 8.06 41.81 34.81
CA GLN A 154 7.41 42.41 33.65
C GLN A 154 6.12 43.18 33.99
N ASN A 155 5.75 43.26 35.27
CA ASN A 155 4.59 43.98 35.79
C ASN A 155 3.27 43.57 35.11
N VAL A 156 3.10 42.28 34.84
CA VAL A 156 1.88 41.71 34.26
C VAL A 156 0.84 41.55 35.37
N ASP A 157 -0.37 42.08 35.13
CA ASP A 157 -1.47 42.05 36.09
C ASP A 157 -2.08 40.63 36.22
N ILE A 158 -2.24 40.14 37.45
CA ILE A 158 -2.76 38.81 37.76
C ILE A 158 -4.14 38.96 38.41
N GLN A 159 -5.18 38.57 37.68
CA GLN A 159 -6.57 38.69 38.13
C GLN A 159 -7.17 37.33 38.53
N PRO A 160 -8.13 37.29 39.48
CA PRO A 160 -8.89 36.08 39.78
C PRO A 160 -9.71 35.63 38.56
N LEU A 161 -9.76 34.33 38.31
CA LEU A 161 -10.54 33.74 37.20
C LEU A 161 -12.01 34.18 37.15
N SER A 162 -12.61 34.46 38.33
CA SER A 162 -13.99 34.94 38.46
C SER A 162 -14.24 36.33 37.84
N SER A 163 -13.19 37.06 37.45
CA SER A 163 -13.30 38.34 36.76
C SER A 163 -13.61 38.22 35.26
N LEU A 164 -13.43 37.03 34.66
CA LEU A 164 -13.64 36.80 33.23
C LEU A 164 -15.12 36.55 32.89
N LYS A 165 -15.56 37.01 31.72
CA LYS A 165 -16.94 36.77 31.22
C LYS A 165 -17.09 35.35 30.67
N ALA A 166 -18.11 34.63 31.14
CA ALA A 166 -18.45 33.31 30.62
C ALA A 166 -19.24 33.37 29.29
N GLN A 167 -18.91 32.48 28.35
CA GLN A 167 -19.64 32.28 27.10
C GLN A 167 -20.59 31.07 27.20
N LYS A 168 -21.69 31.08 26.43
CA LYS A 168 -22.55 29.89 26.30
C LYS A 168 -21.82 28.76 25.57
N ALA A 169 -21.93 27.55 26.11
CA ALA A 169 -21.37 26.33 25.54
C ALA A 169 -21.67 26.14 24.04
N SER A 170 -22.93 26.30 23.62
CA SER A 170 -23.35 26.14 22.22
C SER A 170 -22.69 27.14 21.28
N ASP A 171 -22.54 28.38 21.74
CA ASP A 171 -21.99 29.46 20.92
C ASP A 171 -20.47 29.28 20.78
N PHE A 172 -19.79 28.85 21.86
CA PHE A 172 -18.38 28.52 21.85
C PHE A 172 -18.09 27.31 20.94
N ILE A 173 -18.84 26.22 21.10
CA ILE A 173 -18.69 25.01 20.27
C ILE A 173 -18.91 25.36 18.81
N GLY A 174 -20.02 26.04 18.49
CA GLY A 174 -20.33 26.43 17.13
C GLY A 174 -19.21 27.28 16.51
N ALA A 175 -18.75 28.32 17.20
CA ALA A 175 -17.73 29.24 16.68
C ALA A 175 -16.37 28.58 16.42
N ASN A 176 -16.05 27.50 17.14
CA ASN A 176 -14.77 26.80 17.04
C ASN A 176 -14.84 25.47 16.27
N LEU A 177 -16.02 25.08 15.78
CA LEU A 177 -16.18 23.82 15.05
C LEU A 177 -15.62 23.94 13.63
N GLN A 178 -14.67 23.09 13.30
CA GLN A 178 -14.01 23.03 11.99
C GLN A 178 -14.31 21.69 11.29
N ASP A 179 -14.19 21.64 9.96
CA ASP A 179 -14.48 20.44 9.15
C ASP A 179 -13.62 19.21 9.52
N ASN A 180 -12.43 19.43 10.07
CA ASN A 180 -11.46 18.41 10.50
C ASN A 180 -11.57 18.04 11.99
N SER A 181 -12.65 18.45 12.67
CA SER A 181 -12.91 18.09 14.07
C SER A 181 -13.27 16.61 14.22
N ASP A 182 -13.23 16.13 15.46
CA ASP A 182 -13.65 14.76 15.82
C ASP A 182 -15.05 14.44 15.27
N GLN A 183 -15.20 13.22 14.78
CA GLN A 183 -16.40 12.79 14.07
C GLN A 183 -17.12 11.69 14.84
N ALA A 184 -18.44 11.82 15.00
CA ALA A 184 -19.25 10.79 15.63
C ALA A 184 -19.26 9.52 14.77
N VAL A 185 -19.23 8.35 15.41
CA VAL A 185 -19.36 7.06 14.72
C VAL A 185 -20.73 6.99 14.05
N LEU A 186 -20.74 6.65 12.77
CA LEU A 186 -21.94 6.52 11.98
C LEU A 186 -22.55 5.13 12.12
N TYR A 187 -23.79 5.06 12.60
CA TYR A 187 -24.50 3.80 12.73
C TYR A 187 -25.42 3.56 11.53
N ARG A 188 -25.06 2.55 10.73
CA ARG A 188 -25.93 1.98 9.68
C ARG A 188 -26.73 0.77 10.17
N SER A 189 -26.19 0.14 11.20
CA SER A 189 -26.73 -1.00 11.92
C SER A 189 -26.05 -1.09 13.29
N ALA A 190 -26.65 -1.83 14.22
CA ALA A 190 -25.99 -2.26 15.45
C ALA A 190 -25.24 -3.58 15.23
N LEU A 191 -24.08 -3.74 15.88
CA LEU A 191 -23.39 -5.04 15.97
C LEU A 191 -23.93 -5.82 17.17
N THR A 192 -24.83 -6.77 16.90
CA THR A 192 -25.46 -7.59 17.94
C THR A 192 -25.73 -9.03 17.49
N ASN A 193 -25.65 -9.95 18.43
CA ASN A 193 -26.04 -11.35 18.25
C ASN A 193 -27.55 -11.58 18.38
N GLU A 194 -28.28 -10.63 18.91
CA GLU A 194 -29.70 -10.74 19.19
C GLU A 194 -30.52 -10.60 17.90
N LYS A 195 -31.65 -11.31 17.81
CA LYS A 195 -32.61 -11.11 16.71
C LYS A 195 -33.40 -9.83 16.94
N ARG A 196 -32.76 -8.69 16.73
CA ARG A 196 -33.34 -7.35 16.94
C ARG A 196 -33.14 -6.49 15.70
N VAL A 197 -34.10 -5.62 15.40
CA VAL A 197 -34.04 -4.62 14.32
C VAL A 197 -34.63 -3.30 14.81
N ALA A 198 -34.18 -2.18 14.26
CA ALA A 198 -34.73 -0.87 14.59
C ALA A 198 -35.73 -0.42 13.53
N LEU A 199 -36.88 0.10 13.98
CA LEU A 199 -37.84 0.81 13.13
C LEU A 199 -37.67 2.32 13.31
N CYS A 200 -37.21 2.99 12.26
CA CYS A 200 -37.08 4.44 12.17
C CYS A 200 -38.25 4.99 11.34
N VAL A 201 -38.94 6.01 11.85
CA VAL A 201 -40.08 6.63 11.18
C VAL A 201 -39.81 8.12 11.00
N ARG A 202 -39.97 8.62 9.78
CA ARG A 202 -39.87 10.06 9.46
C ARG A 202 -41.20 10.59 8.92
N GLY A 203 -41.28 11.91 8.75
CA GLY A 203 -42.41 12.53 8.03
C GLY A 203 -43.74 12.51 8.79
N ILE A 204 -43.72 12.30 10.12
CA ILE A 204 -44.94 12.31 10.90
C ILE A 204 -45.48 13.75 11.06
N GLY A 205 -46.57 14.06 10.35
CA GLY A 205 -47.12 15.42 10.26
C GLY A 205 -48.44 15.63 10.99
N THR A 206 -49.24 14.58 11.17
CA THR A 206 -50.60 14.70 11.72
C THR A 206 -50.91 13.65 12.78
N ARG A 207 -51.82 13.99 13.70
CA ARG A 207 -52.33 13.06 14.71
C ARG A 207 -53.03 11.85 14.12
N ALA A 208 -53.76 12.02 13.02
CA ALA A 208 -54.45 10.92 12.34
C ALA A 208 -53.48 9.89 11.73
N GLN A 209 -52.37 10.35 11.14
CA GLN A 209 -51.29 9.46 10.68
C GLN A 209 -50.69 8.68 11.85
N TYR A 210 -50.39 9.38 12.96
CA TYR A 210 -49.81 8.76 14.15
C TYR A 210 -50.73 7.70 14.77
N GLU A 211 -52.02 7.97 14.92
CA GLU A 211 -52.97 7.00 15.49
C GLU A 211 -53.08 5.71 14.67
N LYS A 212 -52.99 5.80 13.33
CA LYS A 212 -52.95 4.60 12.47
C LYS A 212 -51.69 3.77 12.74
N LEU A 213 -50.54 4.43 12.80
CA LEU A 213 -49.26 3.76 13.06
C LEU A 213 -49.19 3.19 14.47
N LYS A 214 -49.64 3.93 15.49
CA LYS A 214 -49.74 3.46 16.88
C LYS A 214 -50.56 2.18 17.01
N LYS A 215 -51.72 2.10 16.35
CA LYS A 215 -52.54 0.87 16.32
C LYS A 215 -51.77 -0.30 15.72
N LEU A 216 -51.01 -0.05 14.65
CA LEU A 216 -50.18 -1.06 14.01
C LEU A 216 -49.04 -1.52 14.93
N LEU A 217 -48.27 -0.60 15.51
CA LEU A 217 -47.18 -0.92 16.45
C LEU A 217 -47.66 -1.74 17.64
N LYS A 218 -48.79 -1.34 18.27
CA LYS A 218 -49.42 -2.10 19.36
C LYS A 218 -49.84 -3.51 18.96
N ARG A 219 -50.39 -3.69 17.75
CA ARG A 219 -50.79 -5.02 17.22
C ARG A 219 -49.61 -5.99 17.15
N TYR A 220 -48.42 -5.49 16.82
CA TYR A 220 -47.22 -6.30 16.67
C TYR A 220 -46.30 -6.30 17.90
N LYS A 221 -46.65 -5.56 18.97
CA LYS A 221 -45.79 -5.34 20.14
C LYS A 221 -44.40 -4.82 19.72
N ALA A 222 -44.40 -3.87 18.78
CA ALA A 222 -43.20 -3.28 18.23
C ALA A 222 -42.99 -1.87 18.78
N ASP A 223 -41.72 -1.50 18.93
CA ASP A 223 -41.29 -0.14 19.23
C ASP A 223 -40.84 0.60 17.95
N ALA A 224 -40.64 1.91 18.04
CA ALA A 224 -40.19 2.75 16.94
C ALA A 224 -39.52 4.05 17.43
N ALA A 225 -38.53 4.50 16.67
CA ALA A 225 -37.94 5.82 16.81
C ALA A 225 -38.52 6.80 15.78
N PHE A 226 -39.17 7.85 16.25
CA PHE A 226 -39.77 8.90 15.44
C PHE A 226 -38.80 10.07 15.25
N PHE A 227 -38.25 10.20 14.05
CA PHE A 227 -37.39 11.32 13.67
C PHE A 227 -38.24 12.51 13.25
N VAL A 228 -38.16 13.59 14.03
CA VAL A 228 -38.99 14.79 13.86
C VAL A 228 -38.16 16.05 13.78
N ILE A 229 -38.63 17.01 12.97
CA ILE A 229 -38.01 18.33 12.88
C ILE A 229 -38.58 19.28 13.94
N ALA A 230 -37.91 20.38 14.22
CA ALA A 230 -38.39 21.36 15.20
C ALA A 230 -39.82 21.85 14.89
N ALA A 231 -40.16 22.00 13.61
CA ALA A 231 -41.48 22.45 13.13
C ALA A 231 -42.62 21.44 13.31
N THR A 232 -42.36 20.17 13.62
CA THR A 232 -43.42 19.18 13.91
C THR A 232 -44.29 19.64 15.08
N ASP A 233 -45.60 19.44 14.99
CA ASP A 233 -46.58 19.90 15.99
C ASP A 233 -46.19 19.49 17.43
N GLY A 234 -46.22 20.47 18.34
CA GLY A 234 -45.77 20.29 19.72
C GLY A 234 -46.64 19.33 20.53
N ASN A 235 -47.95 19.31 20.28
CA ASN A 235 -48.88 18.41 20.98
C ASN A 235 -48.72 16.98 20.49
N LEU A 236 -48.52 16.79 19.19
CA LEU A 236 -48.20 15.49 18.59
C LEU A 236 -46.91 14.92 19.18
N LYS A 237 -45.83 15.71 19.27
CA LYS A 237 -44.58 15.27 19.91
C LYS A 237 -44.82 14.84 21.36
N LYS A 238 -45.49 15.67 22.16
CA LYS A 238 -45.83 15.31 23.56
C LYS A 238 -46.64 14.01 23.65
N GLN A 239 -47.55 13.78 22.71
CA GLN A 239 -48.36 12.56 22.65
C GLN A 239 -47.51 11.32 22.33
N ILE A 240 -46.66 11.37 21.29
CA ILE A 240 -45.77 10.26 20.91
C ILE A 240 -44.92 9.82 22.11
N ARG A 241 -44.32 10.78 22.81
CA ARG A 241 -43.53 10.53 24.01
C ARG A 241 -44.37 9.95 25.15
N ALA A 242 -45.55 10.51 25.42
CA ALA A 242 -46.42 10.02 26.49
C ALA A 242 -46.90 8.58 26.25
N ASP A 243 -46.96 8.15 24.99
CA ASP A 243 -47.26 6.78 24.60
C ASP A 243 -46.07 5.82 24.71
N GLY A 244 -44.88 6.33 25.08
CA GLY A 244 -43.67 5.54 25.34
C GLY A 244 -42.73 5.37 24.15
N TYR A 245 -43.00 5.98 22.99
CA TYR A 245 -42.13 5.88 21.82
C TYR A 245 -40.99 6.89 21.84
N ALA A 246 -39.83 6.52 21.29
CA ALA A 246 -38.67 7.38 21.19
C ALA A 246 -38.91 8.54 20.19
N LEU A 247 -38.52 9.75 20.59
CA LEU A 247 -38.47 10.93 19.73
C LEU A 247 -37.02 11.29 19.46
N GLU A 248 -36.61 11.18 18.20
CA GLU A 248 -35.25 11.41 17.74
C GLU A 248 -35.16 12.62 16.81
N ASN A 249 -33.94 13.10 16.61
CA ASN A 249 -33.68 14.38 15.99
C ASN A 249 -33.56 14.29 14.46
N ALA A 250 -34.38 15.06 13.73
CA ALA A 250 -34.24 15.24 12.29
C ALA A 250 -33.68 16.62 11.89
N GLY A 251 -33.22 17.41 12.87
CA GLY A 251 -32.78 18.78 12.65
C GLY A 251 -33.91 19.81 12.87
N LYS A 252 -33.57 21.09 12.76
CA LYS A 252 -34.52 22.19 12.90
C LYS A 252 -35.47 22.30 11.71
N THR A 253 -34.93 22.18 10.51
CA THR A 253 -35.59 22.29 9.20
C THR A 253 -35.58 20.96 8.42
N GLY A 254 -34.68 20.03 8.74
CA GLY A 254 -34.48 18.79 7.99
C GLY A 254 -33.62 18.96 6.74
N SER A 255 -32.83 20.06 6.67
CA SER A 255 -31.90 20.33 5.58
C SER A 255 -30.45 20.14 6.02
N ALA A 256 -29.58 19.71 5.11
CA ALA A 256 -28.15 19.55 5.38
C ALA A 256 -27.33 20.67 4.73
N SER A 257 -26.24 21.07 5.40
CA SER A 257 -25.33 22.12 4.94
C SER A 257 -23.91 21.57 4.77
N GLY A 258 -23.19 22.02 3.75
CA GLY A 258 -21.76 21.75 3.60
C GLY A 258 -20.88 22.59 4.53
N ASP A 259 -21.45 23.60 5.18
CA ASP A 259 -20.85 24.39 6.25
C ASP A 259 -21.15 23.73 7.60
N VAL A 260 -20.10 23.26 8.29
CA VAL A 260 -20.19 22.51 9.55
C VAL A 260 -20.82 23.31 10.70
N HIS A 261 -20.62 24.63 10.72
CA HIS A 261 -21.22 25.50 11.73
C HIS A 261 -22.74 25.56 11.58
N LYS A 262 -23.22 25.77 10.34
CA LYS A 262 -24.66 25.72 10.03
C LYS A 262 -25.24 24.33 10.31
N MET A 263 -24.47 23.28 10.01
CA MET A 263 -24.89 21.90 10.31
C MET A 263 -25.04 21.68 11.81
N TYR A 264 -24.13 22.18 12.63
CA TYR A 264 -24.24 22.13 14.09
C TYR A 264 -25.47 22.88 14.60
N GLN A 265 -25.72 24.11 14.13
CA GLN A 265 -26.91 24.87 14.51
C GLN A 265 -28.22 24.16 14.16
N GLU A 266 -28.25 23.48 13.01
CA GLU A 266 -29.39 22.70 12.55
C GLU A 266 -29.65 21.48 13.44
N ILE A 267 -28.59 20.73 13.78
CA ILE A 267 -28.68 19.51 14.61
C ILE A 267 -28.98 19.88 16.07
N ASP A 268 -28.17 20.74 16.68
CA ASP A 268 -28.30 21.12 18.09
C ASP A 268 -29.61 21.86 18.34
N GLY A 269 -30.02 22.77 17.45
CA GLY A 269 -31.31 23.45 17.53
C GLY A 269 -32.51 22.49 17.48
N GLY A 270 -32.42 21.44 16.66
CA GLY A 270 -33.40 20.35 16.63
C GLY A 270 -33.47 19.59 17.96
N ALA A 271 -32.31 19.16 18.49
CA ALA A 271 -32.20 18.44 19.75
C ALA A 271 -32.73 19.27 20.94
N GLN A 272 -32.35 20.54 21.04
CA GLN A 272 -32.84 21.47 22.07
C GLN A 272 -34.37 21.64 22.02
N SER A 273 -34.97 21.63 20.81
CA SER A 273 -36.43 21.75 20.66
C SER A 273 -37.18 20.56 21.27
N LEU A 274 -36.58 19.37 21.22
CA LEU A 274 -37.10 18.13 21.81
C LEU A 274 -36.86 18.10 23.33
N GLN A 275 -35.71 18.57 23.79
CA GLN A 275 -35.39 18.67 25.22
C GLN A 275 -36.35 19.61 25.96
N LYS A 276 -36.79 20.72 25.34
CA LYS A 276 -37.77 21.65 25.93
C LYS A 276 -39.13 21.01 26.24
N ILE A 277 -39.48 19.92 25.56
CA ILE A 277 -40.71 19.16 25.85
C ILE A 277 -40.42 17.91 26.69
N GLY A 278 -39.20 17.77 27.20
CA GLY A 278 -38.71 16.67 28.03
C GLY A 278 -38.45 15.36 27.28
N ALA A 279 -38.21 15.40 25.97
CA ALA A 279 -37.62 14.27 25.25
C ALA A 279 -36.08 14.30 25.40
N ASN A 280 -35.43 13.17 25.19
CA ASN A 280 -33.98 13.05 25.26
C ASN A 280 -33.44 12.41 23.97
N PRO A 281 -33.40 13.16 22.85
CA PRO A 281 -32.95 12.60 21.57
C PRO A 281 -31.48 12.19 21.67
N GLY A 282 -31.18 10.96 21.28
CA GLY A 282 -29.82 10.42 21.22
C GLY A 282 -29.29 10.28 19.80
N ALA A 283 -30.18 10.14 18.81
CA ALA A 283 -29.86 9.88 17.42
C ALA A 283 -30.28 11.03 16.49
N TYR A 284 -29.47 11.25 15.45
CA TYR A 284 -29.75 12.18 14.36
C TYR A 284 -29.87 11.44 13.02
N LEU A 285 -30.96 11.66 12.28
CA LEU A 285 -31.16 11.01 10.99
C LEU A 285 -30.35 11.68 9.87
N VAL A 286 -29.48 10.91 9.22
CA VAL A 286 -28.71 11.35 8.06
C VAL A 286 -29.58 11.25 6.80
N TYR A 287 -30.12 12.39 6.35
CA TYR A 287 -30.92 12.48 5.11
C TYR A 287 -30.09 12.61 3.84
N GLU A 288 -28.98 13.34 3.90
CA GLU A 288 -28.14 13.69 2.74
C GLU A 288 -26.68 13.29 2.99
N PRO A 289 -26.25 12.08 2.57
CA PRO A 289 -24.90 11.58 2.87
C PRO A 289 -23.77 12.33 2.15
N LYS A 290 -24.08 13.26 1.22
CA LYS A 290 -23.06 14.08 0.54
C LYS A 290 -22.25 14.97 1.49
N TYR A 291 -22.79 15.31 2.67
CA TYR A 291 -22.11 16.12 3.70
C TYR A 291 -21.82 15.29 4.95
N LEU A 292 -21.58 13.98 4.79
CA LEU A 292 -21.46 13.06 5.91
C LEU A 292 -20.37 13.45 6.91
N SER A 293 -19.23 13.96 6.43
CA SER A 293 -18.13 14.43 7.29
C SER A 293 -18.61 15.56 8.21
N GLN A 294 -19.25 16.58 7.65
CA GLN A 294 -19.78 17.73 8.39
C GLN A 294 -20.92 17.33 9.33
N ILE A 295 -21.80 16.42 8.89
CA ILE A 295 -22.87 15.88 9.73
C ILE A 295 -22.28 15.14 10.92
N ARG A 296 -21.28 14.28 10.73
CA ARG A 296 -20.65 13.52 11.82
C ARG A 296 -19.91 14.44 12.80
N ALA A 297 -19.21 15.46 12.31
CA ALA A 297 -18.56 16.46 13.17
C ALA A 297 -19.59 17.28 13.97
N ALA A 298 -20.67 17.73 13.33
CA ALA A 298 -21.77 18.44 13.98
C ALA A 298 -22.53 17.55 14.99
N CYS A 299 -22.75 16.27 14.67
CA CYS A 299 -23.31 15.27 15.57
C CYS A 299 -22.43 15.05 16.80
N PHE A 300 -21.12 14.88 16.61
CA PHE A 300 -20.15 14.77 17.72
C PHE A 300 -20.22 16.00 18.62
N ALA A 301 -20.16 17.18 18.02
CA ALA A 301 -20.27 18.45 18.71
C ALA A 301 -21.59 18.62 19.47
N ALA A 302 -22.71 18.10 18.96
CA ALA A 302 -24.03 18.15 19.61
C ALA A 302 -24.27 17.00 20.63
N GLY A 303 -23.41 15.99 20.67
CA GLY A 303 -23.64 14.75 21.41
C GLY A 303 -24.85 13.98 20.88
N GLN A 304 -24.91 13.79 19.56
CA GLN A 304 -25.91 13.00 18.85
C GLN A 304 -25.21 11.89 18.06
N ILE A 305 -25.86 10.73 17.92
CA ILE A 305 -25.35 9.62 17.12
C ILE A 305 -25.94 9.74 15.70
N PRO A 306 -25.12 9.95 14.66
CA PRO A 306 -25.63 9.96 13.30
C PRO A 306 -26.06 8.54 12.91
N VAL A 307 -27.29 8.41 12.40
CA VAL A 307 -27.83 7.15 11.90
C VAL A 307 -28.17 7.25 10.41
N GLU A 308 -27.71 6.25 9.64
CA GLU A 308 -27.98 6.13 8.20
C GLU A 308 -28.59 4.75 7.91
N PRO A 309 -29.91 4.57 8.16
CA PRO A 309 -30.59 3.30 7.94
C PRO A 309 -30.48 2.82 6.47
N GLN A 310 -30.18 1.53 6.29
CA GLN A 310 -29.88 0.94 4.97
C GLN A 310 -31.03 0.15 4.34
N ASN A 311 -32.09 -0.14 5.11
CA ASN A 311 -33.26 -0.92 4.68
C ASN A 311 -32.89 -2.20 3.88
N PRO A 312 -32.09 -3.13 4.46
CA PRO A 312 -31.66 -4.31 3.73
C PRO A 312 -32.86 -5.14 3.27
N LYS A 313 -32.75 -5.75 2.08
CA LYS A 313 -33.86 -6.51 1.45
C LYS A 313 -34.35 -7.69 2.30
N GLN A 314 -33.46 -8.29 3.07
CA GLN A 314 -33.75 -9.38 4.00
C GLN A 314 -33.55 -8.90 5.42
N ILE A 315 -34.41 -9.36 6.33
CA ILE A 315 -34.26 -9.03 7.74
C ILE A 315 -32.96 -9.59 8.29
N ALA A 316 -32.20 -8.74 8.99
CA ALA A 316 -30.87 -9.05 9.48
C ALA A 316 -30.72 -8.47 10.89
N LYS A 317 -29.93 -9.15 11.73
CA LYS A 317 -29.66 -8.72 13.11
C LYS A 317 -29.04 -7.33 13.13
N GLY A 318 -29.52 -6.47 14.02
CA GLY A 318 -29.02 -5.11 14.18
C GLY A 318 -29.40 -4.14 13.05
N ALA A 319 -30.16 -4.58 12.03
CA ALA A 319 -30.47 -3.73 10.89
C ALA A 319 -31.46 -2.61 11.23
N PHE A 320 -31.25 -1.44 10.64
CA PHE A 320 -32.13 -0.29 10.77
C PHE A 320 -33.01 -0.12 9.53
N TYR A 321 -34.30 0.15 9.74
CA TYR A 321 -35.29 0.35 8.69
C TYR A 321 -35.98 1.69 8.81
N LEU A 322 -35.76 2.58 7.85
CA LEU A 322 -36.41 3.88 7.75
C LEU A 322 -37.61 3.83 6.81
N TYR A 323 -38.77 4.25 7.29
CA TYR A 323 -39.97 4.45 6.47
C TYR A 323 -40.56 5.84 6.67
N ASP A 324 -41.25 6.37 5.66
CA ASP A 324 -42.11 7.52 5.86
C ASP A 324 -43.35 7.08 6.65
N ALA A 325 -43.89 7.96 7.50
CA ALA A 325 -45.12 7.69 8.25
C ALA A 325 -46.33 7.40 7.35
N GLN A 326 -46.27 7.76 6.07
CA GLN A 326 -47.29 7.43 5.06
C GLN A 326 -47.20 5.98 4.55
N ASP A 327 -46.03 5.34 4.64
CA ASP A 327 -45.75 4.01 4.08
C ASP A 327 -46.20 2.87 5.00
N ILE A 328 -47.43 2.94 5.52
CA ILE A 328 -47.96 2.01 6.53
C ILE A 328 -47.90 0.55 6.05
N SER A 329 -48.10 0.31 4.76
CA SER A 329 -48.04 -1.04 4.17
C SER A 329 -46.64 -1.67 4.29
N ASP A 330 -45.58 -0.88 4.07
CA ASP A 330 -44.22 -1.36 4.14
C ASP A 330 -43.77 -1.58 5.59
N ILE A 331 -44.21 -0.71 6.50
CA ILE A 331 -44.02 -0.91 7.93
C ILE A 331 -44.71 -2.21 8.37
N GLU A 332 -45.97 -2.44 7.98
CA GLU A 332 -46.68 -3.68 8.32
C GLU A 332 -45.97 -4.92 7.74
N LYS A 333 -45.39 -4.82 6.54
CA LYS A 333 -44.62 -5.91 5.92
C LYS A 333 -43.35 -6.24 6.72
N LEU A 334 -42.62 -5.22 7.19
CA LEU A 334 -41.47 -5.43 8.08
C LEU A 334 -41.92 -6.13 9.37
N LEU A 335 -42.96 -5.61 10.04
CA LEU A 335 -43.44 -6.16 11.32
C LEU A 335 -43.93 -7.61 11.20
N LYS A 336 -44.64 -7.95 10.10
CA LYS A 336 -45.02 -9.33 9.79
C LYS A 336 -43.82 -10.24 9.62
N THR A 337 -42.81 -9.76 8.89
CA THR A 337 -41.58 -10.51 8.62
C THR A 337 -40.78 -10.73 9.90
N ALA A 338 -40.60 -9.68 10.71
CA ALA A 338 -39.93 -9.73 12.00
C ALA A 338 -40.60 -10.76 12.93
N LYS A 339 -41.92 -10.68 13.08
CA LYS A 339 -42.67 -11.65 13.89
C LYS A 339 -42.52 -13.09 13.40
N ARG A 340 -42.60 -13.30 12.08
CA ARG A 340 -42.45 -14.64 11.46
C ARG A 340 -41.08 -15.24 11.71
N GLU A 341 -40.03 -14.43 11.65
CA GLU A 341 -38.63 -14.87 11.75
C GLU A 341 -38.06 -14.79 13.17
N GLY A 342 -38.88 -14.35 14.14
CA GLY A 342 -38.54 -14.27 15.56
C GLY A 342 -37.65 -13.08 15.90
N TYR A 343 -37.78 -11.96 15.19
CA TYR A 343 -37.10 -10.71 15.50
C TYR A 343 -37.97 -9.82 16.39
N HIS A 344 -37.33 -9.20 17.37
CA HIS A 344 -37.88 -8.07 18.11
C HIS A 344 -37.64 -6.77 17.33
N VAL A 345 -38.58 -5.84 17.40
CA VAL A 345 -38.53 -4.54 16.71
C VAL A 345 -38.43 -3.46 17.77
N ASP A 346 -37.26 -2.81 17.83
CA ASP A 346 -36.86 -1.85 18.85
C ASP A 346 -36.85 -0.41 18.33
N SER A 347 -36.74 0.55 19.24
CA SER A 347 -36.24 1.89 18.91
C SER A 347 -34.77 1.81 18.47
N VAL A 348 -34.32 2.82 17.71
CA VAL A 348 -32.92 2.85 17.25
C VAL A 348 -31.94 3.04 18.41
N GLY A 349 -32.31 3.83 19.43
CA GLY A 349 -31.48 4.05 20.62
C GLY A 349 -31.24 2.77 21.41
N ASP A 350 -32.32 2.03 21.73
CA ASP A 350 -32.21 0.77 22.49
C ASP A 350 -31.39 -0.29 21.75
N LEU A 351 -31.48 -0.30 20.41
CA LEU A 351 -30.70 -1.22 19.60
C LEU A 351 -29.21 -0.82 19.55
N ILE A 352 -28.91 0.48 19.45
CA ILE A 352 -27.55 1.01 19.53
C ILE A 352 -26.92 0.72 20.90
N ASP A 353 -27.69 0.83 21.98
CA ASP A 353 -27.23 0.50 23.34
C ASP A 353 -26.85 -0.97 23.51
N SER A 354 -27.42 -1.86 22.68
CA SER A 354 -27.05 -3.27 22.59
C SER A 354 -25.94 -3.58 21.57
N SER A 355 -25.40 -2.55 20.90
CA SER A 355 -24.33 -2.69 19.92
C SER A 355 -22.98 -2.84 20.60
N GLY A 356 -22.12 -3.70 20.04
CA GLY A 356 -20.76 -3.92 20.55
C GLY A 356 -20.27 -5.35 20.40
N THR A 357 -21.05 -6.23 19.77
CA THR A 357 -20.68 -7.63 19.62
C THR A 357 -20.77 -8.05 18.16
N ILE A 358 -19.61 -8.40 17.57
CA ILE A 358 -19.58 -8.99 16.24
C ILE A 358 -20.23 -10.37 16.31
N PRO A 359 -21.22 -10.66 15.44
CA PRO A 359 -21.87 -11.96 15.50
C PRO A 359 -20.91 -13.11 15.23
N ALA A 360 -20.86 -14.08 16.15
CA ALA A 360 -19.98 -15.25 16.01
C ALA A 360 -20.31 -16.02 14.73
N LEU A 361 -19.27 -16.40 14.00
CA LEU A 361 -19.42 -17.33 12.89
C LEU A 361 -19.70 -18.74 13.44
N SER A 362 -20.86 -19.30 13.12
CA SER A 362 -21.24 -20.63 13.63
C SER A 362 -20.41 -21.74 12.95
N ASN A 363 -20.25 -22.89 13.63
CA ASN A 363 -19.58 -24.05 13.02
C ASN A 363 -20.31 -24.55 11.76
N ALA A 364 -21.64 -24.40 11.71
CA ALA A 364 -22.43 -24.73 10.53
C ALA A 364 -22.11 -23.79 9.36
N ASP A 365 -21.94 -22.49 9.63
CA ASP A 365 -21.57 -21.50 8.61
C ASP A 365 -20.13 -21.68 8.12
N LEU A 366 -19.19 -22.01 9.01
CA LEU A 366 -17.83 -22.40 8.65
C LEU A 366 -17.82 -23.59 7.69
N THR A 367 -18.53 -24.67 8.06
CA THR A 367 -18.66 -25.89 7.27
C THR A 367 -19.28 -25.59 5.90
N LYS A 368 -20.38 -24.82 5.89
CA LYS A 368 -21.06 -24.41 4.65
C LYS A 368 -20.14 -23.62 3.73
N ARG A 369 -19.39 -22.66 4.28
CA ARG A 369 -18.44 -21.83 3.52
C ARG A 369 -17.29 -22.66 2.97
N ARG A 370 -16.74 -23.57 3.77
CA ARG A 370 -15.64 -24.46 3.35
C ARG A 370 -16.08 -25.39 2.23
N ASN A 371 -17.26 -25.99 2.36
CA ASN A 371 -17.84 -26.85 1.32
C ASN A 371 -18.08 -26.08 0.02
N ALA A 372 -18.59 -24.85 0.09
CA ALA A 372 -18.78 -23.99 -1.08
C ALA A 372 -17.45 -23.61 -1.77
N ASN A 373 -16.35 -23.57 -1.02
CA ASN A 373 -15.02 -23.27 -1.53
C ASN A 373 -14.39 -24.43 -2.32
N ALA A 374 -14.86 -25.67 -2.12
CA ALA A 374 -14.41 -26.87 -2.80
C ALA A 374 -12.88 -27.11 -2.69
N GLY A 375 -12.29 -26.84 -1.52
CA GLY A 375 -10.88 -27.10 -1.23
C GLY A 375 -9.88 -26.22 -1.99
N LYS A 376 -10.32 -25.10 -2.58
CA LYS A 376 -9.43 -24.17 -3.30
C LYS A 376 -8.65 -23.29 -2.33
N SER A 377 -7.35 -23.16 -2.55
CA SER A 377 -6.49 -22.28 -1.77
C SER A 377 -6.13 -21.00 -2.52
N ALA A 378 -5.94 -19.91 -1.78
CA ALA A 378 -5.43 -18.66 -2.32
C ALA A 378 -3.95 -18.86 -2.71
N LYS A 379 -3.52 -18.21 -3.79
CA LYS A 379 -2.11 -18.17 -4.15
C LYS A 379 -1.42 -17.09 -3.33
N TYR A 380 -0.48 -17.46 -2.46
CA TYR A 380 0.43 -16.51 -1.81
C TYR A 380 1.31 -15.83 -2.85
N THR A 381 1.34 -14.49 -2.82
CA THR A 381 1.99 -13.68 -3.85
C THR A 381 2.83 -12.58 -3.20
N GLN A 382 4.15 -12.66 -3.36
CA GLN A 382 5.08 -11.59 -2.99
C GLN A 382 5.40 -10.65 -4.16
N THR A 383 5.19 -11.12 -5.39
CA THR A 383 5.37 -10.34 -6.62
C THR A 383 4.26 -10.68 -7.60
N VAL A 384 3.54 -9.66 -8.05
CA VAL A 384 2.48 -9.81 -9.05
C VAL A 384 3.13 -10.07 -10.42
N MET A 385 2.73 -11.16 -11.10
CA MET A 385 3.22 -11.47 -12.43
C MET A 385 2.61 -10.51 -13.46
N THR A 386 3.30 -9.41 -13.77
CA THR A 386 2.84 -8.33 -14.64
C THR A 386 3.98 -7.70 -15.43
N THR A 387 3.69 -7.29 -16.67
CA THR A 387 4.61 -6.48 -17.49
C THR A 387 4.36 -4.96 -17.34
N GLU A 388 3.47 -4.56 -16.43
CA GLU A 388 3.28 -3.16 -16.12
C GLU A 388 4.50 -2.58 -15.39
N LYS A 389 4.92 -1.37 -15.80
CA LYS A 389 5.94 -0.58 -15.10
C LYS A 389 5.36 0.02 -13.83
N ALA A 390 5.03 -0.84 -12.88
CA ALA A 390 4.44 -0.46 -11.62
C ALA A 390 4.81 -1.44 -10.51
N LEU A 391 4.85 -0.95 -9.28
CA LEU A 391 5.08 -1.71 -8.06
C LEU A 391 4.18 -1.18 -6.93
N GLY A 392 4.08 -1.93 -5.84
CA GLY A 392 3.27 -1.56 -4.69
C GLY A 392 4.14 -1.27 -3.48
N LEU A 393 3.98 -0.09 -2.89
CA LEU A 393 4.46 0.17 -1.53
C LEU A 393 3.36 -0.21 -0.55
N THR A 394 3.75 -1.05 0.39
CA THR A 394 2.86 -1.65 1.39
C THR A 394 3.34 -1.28 2.78
N PHE A 395 2.40 -1.01 3.66
CA PHE A 395 2.66 -0.46 4.98
C PHE A 395 1.93 -1.26 6.04
N GLY A 396 2.51 -1.42 7.21
CA GLY A 396 1.86 -1.99 8.40
C GLY A 396 2.30 -1.27 9.67
N ASN A 397 1.70 -1.63 10.81
CA ASN A 397 1.90 -0.97 12.10
C ASN A 397 1.39 0.49 12.11
N LEU A 398 0.07 0.66 12.09
CA LEU A 398 -0.63 1.95 12.01
C LEU A 398 -0.80 2.65 13.38
N SER A 399 0.10 2.37 14.32
CA SER A 399 0.03 2.85 15.70
C SER A 399 0.46 4.32 15.87
N ASN A 400 0.98 4.96 14.82
CA ASN A 400 1.44 6.34 14.87
C ASN A 400 0.84 7.16 13.72
N GLN A 401 -0.31 7.77 14.01
CA GLN A 401 -1.06 8.55 13.03
C GLN A 401 -0.24 9.68 12.37
N ALA A 402 0.68 10.32 13.08
CA ALA A 402 1.52 11.38 12.50
C ALA A 402 2.39 10.82 11.35
N VAL A 403 3.02 9.67 11.57
CA VAL A 403 3.82 8.96 10.57
C VAL A 403 2.94 8.47 9.42
N ASP A 404 1.83 7.81 9.73
CA ASP A 404 0.94 7.21 8.73
C ASP A 404 0.43 8.27 7.74
N LEU A 405 0.04 9.43 8.25
CA LEU A 405 -0.46 10.54 7.44
C LEU A 405 0.67 11.30 6.71
N ASP A 406 1.85 11.48 7.29
CA ASP A 406 3.00 12.08 6.57
C ASP A 406 3.36 11.21 5.36
N VAL A 407 3.50 9.89 5.54
CA VAL A 407 3.78 8.94 4.46
C VAL A 407 2.70 8.98 3.39
N ALA A 408 1.42 8.94 3.77
CA ALA A 408 0.32 9.01 2.82
C ALA A 408 0.30 10.34 2.04
N ASN A 409 0.65 11.46 2.69
CA ASN A 409 0.74 12.76 2.04
C ASN A 409 1.89 12.82 1.03
N ARG A 410 3.04 12.23 1.35
CA ARG A 410 4.18 12.13 0.41
C ARG A 410 3.83 11.31 -0.81
N LEU A 411 3.18 10.16 -0.65
CA LEU A 411 2.65 9.38 -1.78
C LEU A 411 1.69 10.23 -2.62
N LYS A 412 0.71 10.90 -1.99
CA LYS A 412 -0.25 11.76 -2.68
C LYS A 412 0.44 12.88 -3.47
N SER A 413 1.48 13.51 -2.91
CA SER A 413 2.25 14.58 -3.58
C SER A 413 2.92 14.12 -4.88
N ARG A 414 3.21 12.82 -4.98
CA ARG A 414 3.76 12.17 -6.18
C ARG A 414 2.69 11.56 -7.09
N GLY A 415 1.40 11.82 -6.82
CA GLY A 415 0.28 11.19 -7.53
C GLY A 415 0.18 9.67 -7.29
N ALA A 416 0.76 9.18 -6.20
CA ALA A 416 0.81 7.78 -5.81
C ALA A 416 -0.18 7.45 -4.70
N LYS A 417 -0.43 6.15 -4.51
CA LYS A 417 -1.26 5.57 -3.45
C LYS A 417 -0.59 4.33 -2.90
N GLY A 418 -0.73 4.09 -1.60
CA GLY A 418 -0.22 2.92 -0.90
C GLY A 418 -1.31 1.93 -0.52
N THR A 419 -0.89 0.73 -0.09
CA THR A 419 -1.76 -0.22 0.62
C THR A 419 -1.30 -0.33 2.07
N PHE A 420 -2.16 0.04 3.00
CA PHE A 420 -1.91 0.02 4.44
C PHE A 420 -2.64 -1.19 5.03
N PHE A 421 -1.90 -2.12 5.60
CA PHE A 421 -2.39 -3.34 6.19
C PHE A 421 -2.58 -3.14 7.69
N ALA A 422 -3.82 -3.28 8.15
CA ALA A 422 -4.20 -3.13 9.55
C ALA A 422 -4.61 -4.47 10.13
N THR A 423 -4.12 -4.79 11.32
CA THR A 423 -4.62 -5.89 12.15
C THR A 423 -6.03 -5.57 12.65
N PHE A 424 -6.74 -6.58 13.14
CA PHE A 424 -8.04 -6.37 13.76
C PHE A 424 -8.01 -5.33 14.89
N ASN A 425 -6.99 -5.36 15.76
CA ASN A 425 -6.83 -4.39 16.84
C ASN A 425 -6.65 -2.96 16.30
N GLU A 426 -5.73 -2.75 15.36
CA GLU A 426 -5.49 -1.43 14.76
C GLU A 426 -6.73 -0.90 14.01
N LEU A 427 -7.51 -1.79 13.38
CA LEU A 427 -8.79 -1.41 12.80
C LEU A 427 -9.75 -0.82 13.85
N GLN A 428 -9.61 -1.17 15.13
CA GLN A 428 -10.46 -0.68 16.22
C GLN A 428 -9.84 0.52 16.92
N THR A 429 -8.55 0.46 17.24
CA THR A 429 -7.84 1.48 18.02
C THR A 429 -7.44 2.70 17.19
N ASP A 430 -7.13 2.51 15.91
CA ASP A 430 -6.58 3.55 15.02
C ASP A 430 -7.58 3.98 13.96
N SER A 431 -8.86 4.04 14.34
CA SER A 431 -9.98 4.19 13.41
C SER A 431 -9.96 5.50 12.62
N ASP A 432 -9.60 6.60 13.27
CA ASP A 432 -9.44 7.91 12.64
C ASP A 432 -8.31 7.90 11.60
N THR A 433 -7.21 7.18 11.87
CA THR A 433 -6.12 6.98 10.90
C THR A 433 -6.63 6.24 9.66
N VAL A 434 -7.35 5.14 9.87
CA VAL A 434 -7.94 4.33 8.79
C VAL A 434 -8.90 5.17 7.92
N GLU A 435 -9.75 6.00 8.52
CA GLU A 435 -10.66 6.90 7.79
C GLU A 435 -9.90 7.93 6.95
N LYS A 436 -8.91 8.60 7.54
CA LYS A 436 -8.09 9.60 6.85
C LYS A 436 -7.29 8.99 5.69
N LEU A 437 -6.65 7.84 5.89
CA LEU A 437 -5.93 7.11 4.84
C LEU A 437 -6.86 6.74 3.68
N THR A 438 -8.07 6.29 3.98
CA THR A 438 -9.09 5.94 2.99
C THR A 438 -9.60 7.17 2.23
N ALA A 439 -9.84 8.28 2.93
CA ALA A 439 -10.25 9.55 2.33
C ALA A 439 -9.18 10.13 1.38
N MET A 440 -7.90 9.89 1.68
CA MET A 440 -6.77 10.19 0.79
C MET A 440 -6.68 9.26 -0.43
N GLY A 441 -7.53 8.22 -0.47
CA GLY A 441 -7.67 7.29 -1.58
C GLY A 441 -6.70 6.12 -1.55
N ASN A 442 -6.05 5.87 -0.41
CA ASN A 442 -5.21 4.69 -0.19
C ASN A 442 -6.07 3.42 -0.01
N GLU A 443 -5.46 2.25 -0.17
CA GLU A 443 -6.12 0.97 0.08
C GLU A 443 -5.88 0.51 1.51
N ILE A 444 -6.93 0.05 2.20
CA ILE A 444 -6.83 -0.66 3.47
C ILE A 444 -6.91 -2.17 3.22
N GLY A 445 -5.86 -2.89 3.64
CA GLY A 445 -5.77 -4.34 3.65
C GLY A 445 -5.84 -4.90 5.08
N ILE A 446 -5.99 -6.21 5.20
CA ILE A 446 -5.96 -6.90 6.51
C ILE A 446 -4.54 -7.40 6.76
N ALA A 447 -3.94 -7.11 7.91
CA ALA A 447 -2.73 -7.77 8.38
C ALA A 447 -3.13 -8.94 9.28
N TYR A 448 -2.40 -10.05 9.23
CA TYR A 448 -2.56 -11.16 10.20
C TYR A 448 -1.25 -11.39 10.93
N ASN A 449 -1.33 -11.50 12.26
CA ASN A 449 -0.24 -11.87 13.14
C ASN A 449 -0.63 -13.13 13.95
N GLU A 450 0.33 -13.95 14.35
CA GLU A 450 0.02 -15.21 15.05
C GLU A 450 -0.55 -15.00 16.46
N ASN A 451 -0.30 -13.85 17.09
CA ASN A 451 -0.75 -13.49 18.44
C ASN A 451 -2.18 -12.91 18.48
N THR A 452 -3.02 -13.14 17.47
CA THR A 452 -4.37 -12.57 17.42
C THR A 452 -5.36 -13.26 18.38
N GLY A 453 -4.99 -14.37 18.99
CA GLY A 453 -5.92 -15.22 19.75
C GLY A 453 -6.81 -16.11 18.86
N TYR A 454 -6.47 -16.25 17.57
CA TYR A 454 -7.15 -17.15 16.63
C TYR A 454 -6.18 -18.27 16.25
N SER A 455 -6.65 -19.52 16.17
CA SER A 455 -5.81 -20.64 15.78
C SER A 455 -5.27 -20.49 14.35
N ALA A 456 -4.02 -20.94 14.14
CA ALA A 456 -3.36 -20.93 12.84
C ALA A 456 -3.85 -22.11 11.96
N ASP A 457 -5.15 -22.14 11.65
CA ASP A 457 -5.80 -23.16 10.82
C ASP A 457 -6.92 -22.53 9.95
N TYR A 458 -7.71 -23.37 9.26
CA TYR A 458 -8.83 -22.87 8.46
C TYR A 458 -9.89 -22.14 9.30
N ASP A 459 -10.29 -22.70 10.45
CA ASP A 459 -11.38 -22.18 11.27
C ASP A 459 -10.97 -20.87 11.94
N GLY A 460 -9.76 -20.82 12.52
CA GLY A 460 -9.22 -19.61 13.14
C GLY A 460 -9.03 -18.47 12.13
N MET A 461 -8.44 -18.74 10.96
CA MET A 461 -8.33 -17.73 9.90
C MET A 461 -9.70 -17.30 9.35
N ALA A 462 -10.65 -18.23 9.19
CA ALA A 462 -12.00 -17.90 8.71
C ALA A 462 -12.79 -17.04 9.71
N ARG A 463 -12.58 -17.23 11.02
CA ARG A 463 -13.13 -16.36 12.07
C ARG A 463 -12.46 -14.99 12.08
N TYR A 464 -11.13 -14.96 12.02
CA TYR A 464 -10.38 -13.71 11.97
C TYR A 464 -10.82 -12.81 10.79
N LEU A 465 -10.91 -13.40 9.59
CA LEU A 465 -11.40 -12.71 8.40
C LEU A 465 -12.85 -12.27 8.54
N HIS A 466 -13.72 -13.11 9.13
CA HIS A 466 -15.11 -12.73 9.40
C HIS A 466 -15.20 -11.49 10.28
N ASP A 467 -14.43 -11.44 11.37
CA ASP A 467 -14.46 -10.35 12.32
C ASP A 467 -13.91 -9.06 11.70
N CYS A 468 -12.75 -9.13 11.04
CA CYS A 468 -12.16 -8.00 10.31
C CYS A 468 -13.09 -7.46 9.23
N LEU A 469 -13.68 -8.33 8.39
CA LEU A 469 -14.53 -7.91 7.27
C LEU A 469 -15.89 -7.39 7.75
N THR A 470 -16.44 -7.96 8.83
CA THR A 470 -17.68 -7.47 9.43
C THR A 470 -17.46 -6.10 10.05
N TYR A 471 -16.39 -5.93 10.82
CA TYR A 471 -16.04 -4.67 11.46
C TYR A 471 -15.75 -3.58 10.43
N THR A 472 -14.90 -3.85 9.43
CA THR A 472 -14.56 -2.85 8.40
C THR A 472 -15.76 -2.44 7.57
N LYS A 473 -16.68 -3.37 7.29
CA LYS A 473 -17.94 -3.04 6.61
C LYS A 473 -18.86 -2.19 7.49
N TRP A 474 -18.95 -2.49 8.78
CA TRP A 474 -19.78 -1.74 9.72
C TRP A 474 -19.22 -0.34 9.98
N ARG A 475 -17.94 -0.24 10.37
CA ARG A 475 -17.30 1.00 10.83
C ARG A 475 -16.92 1.94 9.68
N TYR A 476 -16.46 1.41 8.55
CA TYR A 476 -15.87 2.20 7.46
C TYR A 476 -16.60 2.06 6.12
N ASP A 477 -17.66 1.25 6.06
CA ASP A 477 -18.30 0.84 4.80
C ASP A 477 -17.37 0.13 3.80
N MET A 478 -16.22 -0.36 4.28
CA MET A 478 -15.16 -0.93 3.44
C MET A 478 -15.32 -2.44 3.21
N LYS A 479 -14.68 -2.93 2.14
CA LYS A 479 -14.51 -4.37 1.86
C LYS A 479 -13.06 -4.63 1.42
N PRO A 480 -12.13 -4.84 2.37
CA PRO A 480 -10.75 -5.22 2.06
C PRO A 480 -10.68 -6.41 1.10
N LYS A 481 -9.72 -6.36 0.16
CA LYS A 481 -9.55 -7.39 -0.90
C LYS A 481 -8.25 -8.17 -0.79
N VAL A 482 -7.35 -7.70 0.07
CA VAL A 482 -6.00 -8.21 0.24
C VAL A 482 -5.73 -8.46 1.71
N ILE A 483 -5.03 -9.55 2.00
CA ILE A 483 -4.54 -9.88 3.33
C ILE A 483 -3.04 -10.12 3.24
N MET A 484 -2.28 -9.46 4.13
CA MET A 484 -0.87 -9.69 4.30
C MET A 484 -0.64 -10.80 5.33
N LEU A 485 0.12 -11.82 4.93
CA LEU A 485 0.46 -12.96 5.77
C LEU A 485 1.99 -13.08 5.92
N PRO A 486 2.48 -13.40 7.13
CA PRO A 486 3.82 -13.93 7.31
C PRO A 486 4.04 -15.17 6.42
N GLU A 487 5.28 -15.39 5.98
CA GLU A 487 5.60 -16.49 5.07
C GLU A 487 5.28 -17.86 5.69
N ASP A 488 5.53 -18.03 6.99
CA ASP A 488 5.23 -19.28 7.70
C ASP A 488 3.73 -19.57 7.77
N CYS A 489 2.90 -18.56 8.03
CA CYS A 489 1.44 -18.66 7.93
C CYS A 489 0.99 -19.05 6.50
N ALA A 490 1.67 -18.54 5.46
CA ALA A 490 1.34 -18.85 4.08
C ALA A 490 1.68 -20.31 3.67
N LYS A 491 2.48 -21.04 4.45
CA LYS A 491 2.72 -22.48 4.24
C LYS A 491 1.52 -23.32 4.67
N ASN A 492 0.63 -22.79 5.50
CA ASN A 492 -0.57 -23.46 5.97
C ASN A 492 -1.68 -23.45 4.90
N LYS A 493 -1.94 -24.60 4.29
CA LYS A 493 -2.98 -24.75 3.26
C LYS A 493 -4.40 -24.44 3.77
N GLY A 494 -4.69 -24.71 5.04
CA GLY A 494 -5.99 -24.41 5.66
C GLY A 494 -6.23 -22.91 5.77
N MET A 495 -5.22 -22.14 6.17
CA MET A 495 -5.29 -20.68 6.20
C MET A 495 -5.48 -20.11 4.79
N LEU A 496 -4.72 -20.56 3.80
CA LEU A 496 -4.90 -20.13 2.40
C LEU A 496 -6.25 -20.55 1.80
N GLU A 497 -6.81 -21.68 2.23
CA GLU A 497 -8.16 -22.12 1.87
C GLU A 497 -9.21 -21.15 2.43
N ALA A 498 -9.09 -20.73 3.70
CA ALA A 498 -9.97 -19.74 4.31
C ALA A 498 -9.87 -18.39 3.57
N VAL A 499 -8.67 -17.91 3.27
CA VAL A 499 -8.46 -16.67 2.50
C VAL A 499 -9.19 -16.70 1.15
N HIS A 500 -9.11 -17.83 0.42
CA HIS A 500 -9.83 -18.00 -0.85
C HIS A 500 -11.35 -18.05 -0.66
N ALA A 501 -11.83 -18.68 0.41
CA ALA A 501 -13.25 -18.77 0.75
C ALA A 501 -13.90 -17.41 1.09
N TYR A 502 -13.08 -16.41 1.46
CA TYR A 502 -13.48 -15.02 1.63
C TYR A 502 -13.15 -14.13 0.42
N HIS A 503 -12.62 -14.70 -0.66
CA HIS A 503 -12.27 -14.02 -1.90
C HIS A 503 -11.18 -12.94 -1.77
N LEU A 504 -10.29 -13.06 -0.79
CA LEU A 504 -9.12 -12.18 -0.66
C LEU A 504 -7.92 -12.73 -1.44
N LYS A 505 -6.98 -11.84 -1.74
CA LYS A 505 -5.62 -12.21 -2.20
C LYS A 505 -4.69 -12.30 -0.99
N ALA A 506 -4.05 -13.45 -0.83
CA ALA A 506 -2.96 -13.63 0.11
C ALA A 506 -1.69 -13.02 -0.48
N VAL A 507 -1.12 -12.02 0.20
CA VAL A 507 0.12 -11.36 -0.20
C VAL A 507 1.15 -11.38 0.91
N GLY A 508 2.41 -11.23 0.51
CA GLY A 508 3.53 -11.01 1.41
C GLY A 508 4.45 -9.95 0.84
N ALA A 509 5.45 -9.56 1.61
CA ALA A 509 6.50 -8.67 1.14
C ALA A 509 7.41 -9.42 0.14
N SER A 510 7.71 -8.80 -1.01
CA SER A 510 8.89 -9.19 -1.79
C SER A 510 10.17 -8.84 -1.07
N ARG A 511 10.18 -7.72 -0.34
CA ARG A 511 11.26 -7.32 0.57
C ARG A 511 10.77 -6.33 1.62
N SER A 512 11.55 -6.18 2.69
CA SER A 512 11.45 -5.05 3.61
C SER A 512 12.37 -3.92 3.14
N ILE A 513 11.91 -2.67 3.26
CA ILE A 513 12.72 -1.46 2.98
C ILE A 513 13.42 -0.93 4.25
N ILE A 514 13.22 -1.60 5.37
CA ILE A 514 13.84 -1.25 6.66
C ILE A 514 15.07 -2.12 6.91
N THR A 515 16.15 -1.49 7.35
CA THR A 515 17.37 -2.19 7.77
C THR A 515 17.44 -2.30 9.29
N SER A 516 17.66 -3.51 9.80
CA SER A 516 17.82 -3.77 11.23
C SER A 516 18.92 -2.93 11.88
N GLY A 517 18.74 -2.52 13.13
CA GLY A 517 19.71 -1.71 13.87
C GLY A 517 19.66 -0.22 13.52
N THR A 518 18.64 0.23 12.78
CA THR A 518 18.48 1.63 12.37
C THR A 518 17.32 2.33 13.09
N GLU A 519 16.77 1.72 14.14
CA GLU A 519 15.65 2.24 14.94
C GLU A 519 15.86 3.70 15.41
N ASN A 520 17.10 4.07 15.76
CA ASN A 520 17.48 5.40 16.28
C ASN A 520 17.89 6.40 15.18
N THR A 521 17.48 6.18 13.93
CA THR A 521 17.83 7.06 12.81
C THR A 521 17.32 8.49 13.03
N THR A 522 18.16 9.47 12.70
CA THR A 522 17.85 10.90 12.67
C THR A 522 17.97 11.41 11.23
N ASP A 523 17.53 12.64 10.96
CA ASP A 523 17.71 13.25 9.63
C ASP A 523 19.19 13.28 9.21
N ALA A 524 20.11 13.44 10.15
CA ALA A 524 21.55 13.45 9.89
C ALA A 524 22.10 12.05 9.53
N THR A 525 21.53 10.98 10.09
CA THR A 525 21.99 9.60 9.85
C THR A 525 21.21 8.87 8.75
N LEU A 526 20.06 9.41 8.31
CA LEU A 526 19.26 8.85 7.22
C LEU A 526 20.05 8.57 5.92
N PRO A 527 21.00 9.43 5.47
CA PRO A 527 21.83 9.11 4.31
C PRO A 527 22.64 7.81 4.44
N GLN A 528 23.00 7.40 5.66
CA GLN A 528 23.71 6.14 5.91
C GLN A 528 22.80 4.94 5.72
N VAL A 529 21.54 5.04 6.19
CA VAL A 529 20.49 4.02 5.99
C VAL A 529 20.21 3.85 4.49
N LEU A 530 20.08 4.95 3.75
CA LEU A 530 19.93 4.92 2.29
C LEU A 530 21.14 4.29 1.60
N GLY A 531 22.34 4.51 2.14
CA GLY A 531 23.56 3.83 1.71
C GLY A 531 23.45 2.31 1.77
N GLN A 532 22.78 1.76 2.78
CA GLN A 532 22.54 0.32 2.93
C GLN A 532 21.50 -0.21 1.92
N LEU A 533 20.61 0.66 1.44
CA LEU A 533 19.62 0.31 0.42
C LEU A 533 20.16 0.35 -1.01
N LYS A 534 21.41 0.80 -1.24
CA LYS A 534 22.00 0.90 -2.60
C LYS A 534 21.98 -0.39 -3.41
N SER A 535 21.99 -1.56 -2.77
CA SER A 535 21.90 -2.88 -3.44
C SER A 535 20.46 -3.30 -3.73
N VAL A 536 19.46 -2.61 -3.18
CA VAL A 536 18.05 -2.93 -3.35
C VAL A 536 17.61 -2.58 -4.78
N ARG A 537 17.02 -3.56 -5.45
CA ARG A 537 16.52 -3.44 -6.84
C ARG A 537 15.01 -3.63 -6.90
N PHE A 538 14.28 -2.54 -7.15
CA PHE A 538 12.82 -2.57 -7.31
C PHE A 538 12.43 -3.16 -8.66
N THR A 539 11.36 -3.96 -8.67
CA THR A 539 10.95 -4.71 -9.87
C THR A 539 9.47 -4.48 -10.19
N ARG A 540 9.10 -4.72 -11.45
CA ARG A 540 7.68 -4.73 -11.86
C ARG A 540 6.90 -5.71 -10.99
N GLY A 541 5.77 -5.28 -10.46
CA GLY A 541 4.88 -6.10 -9.64
C GLY A 541 5.39 -6.41 -8.23
N GLY A 542 6.56 -5.91 -7.83
CA GLY A 542 7.07 -6.05 -6.47
C GLY A 542 6.11 -5.44 -5.44
N LEU A 543 6.00 -6.07 -4.28
CA LEU A 543 5.20 -5.63 -3.13
C LEU A 543 6.15 -5.34 -1.97
N GLU A 544 6.61 -4.10 -1.86
CA GLU A 544 7.68 -3.73 -0.96
C GLU A 544 7.09 -3.25 0.37
N TYR A 545 7.56 -3.81 1.48
CA TYR A 545 6.96 -3.61 2.80
C TYR A 545 7.76 -2.65 3.68
N ILE A 546 7.02 -1.82 4.42
CA ILE A 546 7.54 -0.84 5.37
C ILE A 546 6.72 -0.94 6.67
N ASN A 547 7.40 -1.13 7.79
CA ASN A 547 6.83 -1.05 9.14
C ASN A 547 6.86 0.42 9.59
N LEU A 548 5.69 1.06 9.73
CA LEU A 548 5.60 2.50 10.00
C LEU A 548 6.04 2.87 11.43
N GLY A 549 5.81 1.99 12.41
CA GLY A 549 6.25 2.20 13.80
C GLY A 549 7.70 1.82 14.10
N TYR A 550 8.59 1.82 13.10
CA TYR A 550 9.98 1.35 13.26
C TYR A 550 10.94 2.37 13.89
N TYR A 551 10.84 3.65 13.54
CA TYR A 551 11.79 4.67 14.01
C TYR A 551 11.38 5.25 15.35
N VAL A 552 12.25 5.13 16.36
CA VAL A 552 12.02 5.63 17.72
C VAL A 552 11.85 7.16 17.73
N ASN A 553 12.63 7.87 16.91
CA ASN A 553 12.58 9.33 16.82
C ASN A 553 11.28 9.88 16.18
N ASP A 554 10.45 9.00 15.62
CA ASP A 554 9.13 9.37 15.10
C ASP A 554 8.01 9.20 16.15
N GLN A 555 8.26 8.55 17.30
CA GLN A 555 7.23 8.23 18.30
C GLN A 555 6.56 9.46 18.92
N ASN A 556 7.28 10.58 19.07
CA ASN A 556 6.76 11.81 19.69
C ASN A 556 6.15 12.80 18.68
N LYS A 557 6.14 12.46 17.38
CA LYS A 557 5.68 13.35 16.30
C LYS A 557 4.17 13.60 16.39
N GLN A 558 3.78 14.83 16.08
CA GLN A 558 2.38 15.24 16.00
C GLN A 558 1.91 15.29 14.54
N ILE A 559 0.59 15.22 14.34
CA ILE A 559 0.00 15.30 13.00
C ILE A 559 0.45 16.58 12.30
N GLY A 560 1.01 16.45 11.09
CA GLY A 560 1.54 17.57 10.32
C GLY A 560 3.05 17.75 10.43
N ASP A 561 3.70 17.10 11.40
CA ASP A 561 5.15 17.06 11.50
C ASP A 561 5.78 16.28 10.35
N LYS A 562 7.01 16.65 10.00
CA LYS A 562 7.87 15.81 9.15
C LYS A 562 8.47 14.68 9.97
N THR A 563 8.43 13.48 9.41
CA THR A 563 8.93 12.25 10.05
C THR A 563 10.17 11.71 9.31
N ILE A 564 10.99 10.94 10.04
CA ILE A 564 12.13 10.21 9.48
C ILE A 564 11.62 9.20 8.45
N MET A 565 10.54 8.49 8.78
CA MET A 565 9.89 7.55 7.87
C MET A 565 9.43 8.25 6.58
N GLY A 566 8.78 9.41 6.68
CA GLY A 566 8.38 10.18 5.50
C GLY A 566 9.59 10.56 4.64
N ASN A 567 10.67 11.04 5.26
CA ASN A 567 11.90 11.38 4.54
C ASN A 567 12.54 10.16 3.87
N LEU A 568 12.51 8.99 4.50
CA LEU A 568 12.92 7.72 3.89
C LEU A 568 12.12 7.43 2.61
N ILE A 569 10.79 7.59 2.65
CA ILE A 569 9.93 7.32 1.49
C ILE A 569 10.26 8.21 0.30
N ASP A 570 10.44 9.52 0.50
CA ASP A 570 10.84 10.41 -0.60
C ASP A 570 12.17 9.97 -1.21
N GLN A 571 13.16 9.67 -0.38
CA GLN A 571 14.49 9.27 -0.84
C GLN A 571 14.49 7.91 -1.54
N VAL A 572 13.68 6.95 -1.07
CA VAL A 572 13.48 5.66 -1.75
C VAL A 572 12.86 5.87 -3.13
N ILE A 573 11.85 6.72 -3.23
CA ILE A 573 11.21 7.04 -4.52
C ILE A 573 12.22 7.71 -5.45
N ASP A 574 12.95 8.73 -4.99
CA ASP A 574 13.87 9.50 -5.81
C ASP A 574 15.10 8.69 -6.25
N GLN A 575 15.76 8.03 -5.30
CA GLN A 575 17.05 7.38 -5.54
C GLN A 575 16.92 5.98 -6.13
N HIS A 576 15.76 5.32 -5.98
CA HIS A 576 15.60 3.94 -6.43
C HIS A 576 14.46 3.74 -7.43
N VAL A 577 13.27 4.30 -7.20
CA VAL A 577 12.14 4.09 -8.12
C VAL A 577 12.30 4.95 -9.38
N ASP A 578 12.59 6.24 -9.21
CA ASP A 578 12.79 7.16 -10.33
C ASP A 578 14.11 6.93 -11.06
N ALA A 579 15.14 6.39 -10.39
CA ALA A 579 16.42 6.01 -10.99
C ALA A 579 16.33 4.88 -12.05
N ILE A 580 15.21 4.13 -12.06
CA ILE A 580 14.89 3.12 -13.08
C ILE A 580 14.49 3.79 -14.41
N ALA A 581 13.96 5.01 -14.34
CA ALA A 581 13.52 5.76 -15.50
C ALA A 581 14.72 6.24 -16.33
N PHE A 582 14.50 6.37 -17.64
CA PHE A 582 15.49 6.91 -18.56
C PHE A 582 15.55 8.44 -18.40
N VAL A 583 16.77 8.96 -18.30
CA VAL A 583 17.07 10.38 -18.30
C VAL A 583 17.62 10.74 -19.67
N SER A 584 16.97 11.68 -20.35
CA SER A 584 17.39 12.12 -21.68
C SER A 584 18.76 12.82 -21.60
N PRO A 585 19.75 12.43 -22.42
CA PRO A 585 21.04 13.11 -22.45
C PRO A 585 20.93 14.55 -22.95
N THR A 586 19.88 14.87 -23.72
CA THR A 586 19.66 16.21 -24.30
C THR A 586 18.99 17.17 -23.32
N THR A 587 17.96 16.72 -22.59
CA THR A 587 17.18 17.59 -21.68
C THR A 587 17.59 17.45 -20.22
N ASN A 588 18.33 16.40 -19.88
CA ASN A 588 18.65 16.00 -18.50
C ASN A 588 17.39 15.81 -17.62
N GLN A 589 16.25 15.48 -18.24
CA GLN A 589 15.00 15.19 -17.55
C GLN A 589 14.63 13.73 -17.67
N ILE A 590 13.92 13.23 -16.65
CA ILE A 590 13.33 11.90 -16.69
C ILE A 590 12.23 11.88 -17.75
N GLU A 591 12.29 10.89 -18.64
CA GLU A 591 11.27 10.65 -19.64
C GLU A 591 10.08 9.91 -19.02
N ASP A 592 8.92 10.56 -18.95
CA ASP A 592 7.74 10.03 -18.25
C ASP A 592 7.27 8.67 -18.77
N GLY A 593 7.45 8.41 -20.07
CA GLY A 593 7.12 7.13 -20.69
C GLY A 593 7.97 5.96 -20.16
N SER A 594 9.05 6.23 -19.42
CA SER A 594 9.96 5.25 -18.83
C SER A 594 9.73 5.02 -17.32
N ARG A 595 9.01 5.91 -16.64
CA ARG A 595 8.81 5.88 -15.18
C ARG A 595 8.02 4.68 -14.68
N TYR A 596 8.27 4.31 -13.43
CA TYR A 596 7.47 3.35 -12.70
C TYR A 596 6.33 4.06 -11.98
N ARG A 597 5.19 3.40 -11.85
CA ARG A 597 4.05 3.91 -11.09
C ARG A 597 3.91 3.15 -9.78
N LEU A 598 3.65 3.88 -8.71
CA LEU A 598 3.29 3.30 -7.42
C LEU A 598 1.78 3.08 -7.41
N LYS A 599 1.37 1.84 -7.13
CA LYS A 599 -0.04 1.43 -7.18
C LYS A 599 -0.38 0.63 -5.93
N THR A 600 -1.64 0.73 -5.51
CA THR A 600 -2.16 -0.18 -4.49
C THR A 600 -2.13 -1.62 -4.99
N VAL A 601 -2.02 -2.59 -4.08
CA VAL A 601 -1.91 -4.02 -4.36
C VAL A 601 -3.09 -4.50 -5.20
N SER A 602 -4.33 -4.16 -4.86
CA SER A 602 -5.49 -4.54 -5.67
C SER A 602 -5.46 -3.94 -7.08
N SER A 603 -4.97 -2.70 -7.21
CA SER A 603 -4.82 -2.03 -8.52
C SER A 603 -3.78 -2.72 -9.40
N LEU A 604 -2.68 -3.24 -8.83
CA LEU A 604 -1.71 -4.05 -9.55
C LEU A 604 -2.31 -5.37 -10.04
N PHE A 605 -3.04 -6.09 -9.18
CA PHE A 605 -3.74 -7.32 -9.58
C PHE A 605 -4.81 -7.10 -10.65
N ALA A 606 -5.42 -5.90 -10.69
CA ALA A 606 -6.43 -5.53 -11.68
C ALA A 606 -5.82 -5.10 -13.03
N SER A 607 -4.49 -5.00 -13.14
CA SER A 607 -3.85 -4.57 -14.38
C SER A 607 -4.10 -5.53 -15.53
N LYS A 608 -4.40 -4.97 -16.71
CA LYS A 608 -4.54 -5.74 -17.96
C LYS A 608 -3.23 -6.40 -18.42
N LYS A 609 -2.11 -6.04 -17.80
CA LYS A 609 -0.77 -6.59 -18.08
C LYS A 609 -0.38 -7.74 -17.15
N VAL A 610 -1.25 -8.13 -16.22
CA VAL A 610 -1.07 -9.36 -15.42
C VAL A 610 -1.14 -10.57 -16.34
N TYR A 611 -0.23 -11.51 -16.16
CA TYR A 611 -0.12 -12.71 -16.99
C TYR A 611 -0.05 -13.98 -16.14
N ARG A 612 -0.22 -15.12 -16.81
CA ARG A 612 -0.01 -16.45 -16.25
C ARG A 612 1.04 -17.17 -17.09
N LEU A 613 1.83 -17.99 -16.42
CA LEU A 613 2.83 -18.83 -17.09
C LEU A 613 2.15 -19.98 -17.82
N SER A 614 2.68 -20.34 -18.98
CA SER A 614 2.21 -21.49 -19.75
C SER A 614 2.70 -22.79 -19.12
N ALA A 615 1.80 -23.77 -19.01
CA ALA A 615 2.14 -25.13 -18.55
C ALA A 615 2.71 -26.03 -19.66
N LYS A 616 2.86 -25.53 -20.90
CA LYS A 616 3.30 -26.35 -22.04
C LYS A 616 4.80 -26.67 -21.92
N LYS A 617 5.11 -27.97 -21.85
CA LYS A 617 6.48 -28.48 -22.01
C LYS A 617 6.98 -28.21 -23.43
N GLN A 618 8.26 -27.89 -23.58
CA GLN A 618 8.93 -27.71 -24.87
C GLN A 618 9.86 -28.88 -25.18
N THR A 619 10.08 -29.16 -26.47
CA THR A 619 10.98 -30.23 -26.97
C THR A 619 11.94 -29.74 -28.05
N ALA A 620 12.05 -28.41 -28.21
CA ALA A 620 12.91 -27.75 -29.17
C ALA A 620 14.38 -28.02 -28.86
N VAL A 621 14.81 -27.75 -27.62
CA VAL A 621 16.18 -27.97 -27.13
C VAL A 621 16.17 -28.99 -25.99
N THR A 622 16.87 -30.12 -26.16
CA THR A 622 16.91 -31.22 -25.17
C THR A 622 18.24 -31.99 -25.21
N SER A 623 18.64 -32.60 -24.09
CA SER A 623 19.87 -33.40 -24.00
C SER A 623 19.89 -34.64 -24.89
N HIS A 624 18.75 -35.06 -25.46
CA HIS A 624 18.64 -36.26 -26.31
C HIS A 624 18.18 -35.95 -27.73
N LYS A 625 18.28 -34.68 -28.15
CA LYS A 625 17.85 -34.26 -29.49
C LYS A 625 18.68 -34.91 -30.59
N ASP A 626 20.01 -35.00 -30.37
CA ASP A 626 20.96 -35.79 -31.16
C ASP A 626 20.96 -35.37 -32.65
N VAL A 627 20.94 -34.05 -32.89
CA VAL A 627 20.82 -33.49 -34.26
C VAL A 627 22.03 -33.84 -35.11
N LEU A 628 23.24 -33.63 -34.59
CA LEU A 628 24.48 -33.87 -35.33
C LEU A 628 24.91 -35.34 -35.24
N GLY A 629 24.65 -36.02 -34.13
CA GLY A 629 25.00 -37.43 -33.96
C GLY A 629 24.27 -38.34 -34.97
N ARG A 630 23.06 -37.97 -35.40
CA ARG A 630 22.31 -38.65 -36.46
C ARG A 630 22.83 -38.38 -37.87
N MET A 631 23.71 -37.39 -38.06
CA MET A 631 24.32 -37.13 -39.36
C MET A 631 25.48 -38.10 -39.56
N GLY A 632 25.27 -39.14 -40.37
CA GLY A 632 26.21 -40.27 -40.54
C GLY A 632 27.61 -39.98 -41.13
N SER A 633 28.10 -38.74 -41.13
CA SER A 633 29.51 -38.42 -41.42
C SER A 633 29.94 -37.07 -40.83
N SER A 634 31.21 -36.95 -40.44
CA SER A 634 31.83 -35.70 -39.99
C SER A 634 31.75 -34.57 -41.02
N LYS A 635 31.77 -34.90 -42.32
CA LYS A 635 31.60 -33.93 -43.42
C LYS A 635 30.21 -33.30 -43.40
N LYS A 636 29.14 -34.09 -43.16
CA LYS A 636 27.77 -33.58 -43.04
C LYS A 636 27.60 -32.74 -41.77
N GLN A 637 28.16 -33.17 -40.64
CA GLN A 637 28.17 -32.42 -39.39
C GLN A 637 28.85 -31.06 -39.55
N PHE A 638 30.03 -31.01 -40.17
CA PHE A 638 30.72 -29.76 -40.45
C PHE A 638 29.94 -28.87 -41.43
N ALA A 639 29.35 -29.44 -42.49
CA ALA A 639 28.52 -28.66 -43.42
C ALA A 639 27.33 -28.00 -42.71
N TYR A 640 26.70 -28.70 -41.75
CA TYR A 640 25.68 -28.12 -40.89
C TYR A 640 26.25 -26.98 -40.04
N MET A 641 27.31 -27.23 -39.24
CA MET A 641 27.94 -26.17 -38.43
C MET A 641 28.29 -24.94 -39.25
N LYS A 642 28.88 -25.12 -40.44
CA LYS A 642 29.25 -24.02 -41.36
C LYS A 642 28.07 -23.16 -41.78
N ASN A 643 26.92 -23.76 -42.07
CA ASN A 643 25.74 -23.03 -42.54
C ASN A 643 24.92 -22.41 -41.40
N HIS A 644 25.19 -22.82 -40.16
CA HIS A 644 24.45 -22.41 -38.97
C HIS A 644 25.28 -21.58 -37.97
N TYR A 645 26.56 -21.35 -38.25
CA TYR A 645 27.45 -20.52 -37.45
C TYR A 645 27.72 -19.17 -38.15
N VAL A 646 27.26 -18.09 -37.52
CA VAL A 646 27.56 -16.70 -37.88
C VAL A 646 28.74 -16.27 -37.03
N GLY A 647 29.91 -16.12 -37.67
CA GLY A 647 31.18 -16.03 -36.97
C GLY A 647 31.52 -14.63 -36.49
N SER A 648 32.80 -14.34 -36.38
CA SER A 648 33.32 -13.03 -35.98
C SER A 648 34.69 -12.79 -36.61
N ASN A 649 35.07 -11.51 -36.75
CA ASN A 649 36.39 -11.08 -37.21
C ASN A 649 37.51 -11.26 -36.16
N PHE A 650 37.17 -11.58 -34.90
CA PHE A 650 38.16 -11.77 -33.83
C PHE A 650 38.67 -13.22 -33.70
N VAL A 651 37.90 -14.20 -34.20
CA VAL A 651 38.12 -15.64 -34.02
C VAL A 651 38.28 -16.32 -35.39
N VAL A 652 39.49 -16.22 -35.97
CA VAL A 652 39.67 -16.42 -37.43
C VAL A 652 40.72 -17.46 -37.84
N ASN A 653 41.48 -18.01 -36.89
CA ASN A 653 42.61 -18.89 -37.19
C ASN A 653 42.64 -20.12 -36.27
N ALA A 654 43.53 -21.08 -36.56
CA ALA A 654 43.61 -22.35 -35.85
C ALA A 654 43.94 -22.23 -34.36
N LYS A 655 44.63 -21.16 -33.93
CA LYS A 655 44.90 -20.90 -32.51
C LYS A 655 43.63 -20.46 -31.77
N LYS A 656 42.65 -19.88 -32.46
CA LYS A 656 41.39 -19.39 -31.89
C LYS A 656 40.17 -20.26 -32.20
N LEU A 657 40.29 -21.24 -33.11
CA LEU A 657 39.23 -22.18 -33.50
C LEU A 657 39.67 -23.64 -33.28
N PRO A 658 39.93 -24.06 -32.03
CA PRO A 658 40.43 -25.40 -31.75
C PRO A 658 39.47 -26.50 -32.21
N GLY A 659 40.04 -27.59 -32.72
CA GLY A 659 39.32 -28.74 -33.25
C GLY A 659 38.91 -28.65 -34.73
N PHE A 660 38.96 -27.46 -35.34
CA PHE A 660 38.79 -27.30 -36.78
C PHE A 660 40.12 -27.43 -37.52
N ASN A 661 40.12 -28.11 -38.67
CA ASN A 661 41.30 -28.14 -39.54
C ASN A 661 41.37 -26.89 -40.43
N ALA A 662 42.53 -26.64 -41.05
CA ALA A 662 42.74 -25.44 -41.88
C ALA A 662 41.75 -25.31 -43.06
N GLY A 663 41.28 -26.43 -43.63
CA GLY A 663 40.29 -26.44 -44.71
C GLY A 663 38.88 -26.07 -44.22
N GLU A 664 38.53 -26.48 -43.01
CA GLU A 664 37.29 -26.12 -42.33
C GLU A 664 37.27 -24.63 -41.96
N ILE A 665 38.35 -24.13 -41.33
CA ILE A 665 38.49 -22.72 -40.92
C ILE A 665 38.39 -21.76 -42.11
N ARG A 666 38.88 -22.16 -43.29
CA ARG A 666 38.75 -21.35 -44.52
C ARG A 666 37.30 -21.18 -45.00
N GLN A 667 36.41 -22.11 -44.65
CA GLN A 667 35.02 -22.13 -45.10
C GLN A 667 34.04 -21.57 -44.07
N LEU A 668 34.42 -21.51 -42.79
CA LEU A 668 33.61 -20.88 -41.76
C LEU A 668 33.45 -19.38 -42.04
N ASP A 669 32.32 -18.83 -41.62
CA ASP A 669 32.16 -17.39 -41.57
C ASP A 669 33.11 -16.79 -40.54
N LYS A 670 33.79 -15.72 -40.94
CA LYS A 670 34.79 -14.99 -40.14
C LYS A 670 34.51 -13.50 -40.17
N VAL A 671 33.29 -13.14 -40.56
CA VAL A 671 32.86 -11.76 -40.72
C VAL A 671 31.86 -11.42 -39.63
N GLY A 672 30.86 -12.28 -39.38
CA GLY A 672 29.86 -12.06 -38.35
C GLY A 672 28.68 -11.19 -38.76
N ARG A 673 28.44 -11.03 -40.07
CA ARG A 673 27.33 -10.25 -40.65
C ARG A 673 26.31 -11.15 -41.33
N LEU A 674 25.02 -10.86 -41.14
CA LEU A 674 23.92 -11.71 -41.65
C LEU A 674 23.60 -11.48 -43.13
N THR A 675 23.70 -10.23 -43.60
CA THR A 675 23.36 -9.82 -44.98
C THR A 675 24.26 -8.67 -45.44
N ASP A 676 24.20 -8.31 -46.72
CA ASP A 676 24.80 -7.07 -47.26
C ASP A 676 23.77 -5.94 -47.43
N ASP A 677 22.52 -6.19 -47.04
CA ASP A 677 21.47 -5.17 -46.99
C ASP A 677 21.79 -4.10 -45.94
N ARG A 678 21.19 -2.93 -46.11
CA ARG A 678 21.35 -1.79 -45.20
C ARG A 678 20.51 -1.96 -43.92
N VAL A 679 20.74 -3.07 -43.22
CA VAL A 679 20.10 -3.44 -41.95
C VAL A 679 21.14 -3.55 -40.84
N LEU A 680 20.76 -3.14 -39.63
CA LEU A 680 21.55 -3.34 -38.41
C LEU A 680 20.79 -4.22 -37.42
N PHE A 681 21.51 -5.11 -36.75
CA PHE A 681 20.96 -5.97 -35.70
C PHE A 681 21.52 -5.51 -34.37
N LEU A 682 20.70 -4.83 -33.58
CA LEU A 682 21.05 -4.48 -32.20
C LEU A 682 20.87 -5.71 -31.34
N THR A 683 21.93 -6.11 -30.64
CA THR A 683 21.92 -7.31 -29.80
C THR A 683 22.46 -7.03 -28.41
N PHE A 684 21.82 -7.61 -27.40
CA PHE A 684 22.14 -7.39 -26.00
C PHE A 684 22.43 -8.71 -25.29
N ASP A 685 23.58 -8.80 -24.63
CA ASP A 685 24.04 -9.99 -23.94
C ASP A 685 23.87 -9.87 -22.42
N ASP A 686 23.92 -11.05 -21.79
CA ASP A 686 23.82 -11.31 -20.36
C ASP A 686 22.41 -11.12 -19.75
N TRP A 687 22.38 -10.63 -18.52
CA TRP A 687 21.20 -10.33 -17.75
C TRP A 687 21.45 -9.08 -16.91
N GLY A 688 20.40 -8.32 -16.66
CA GLY A 688 20.48 -7.08 -15.92
C GLY A 688 19.28 -6.90 -15.00
N THR A 689 19.08 -5.67 -14.56
CA THR A 689 17.97 -5.30 -13.70
C THR A 689 17.06 -4.31 -14.40
N ASP A 690 15.96 -3.94 -13.74
CA ASP A 690 15.11 -2.85 -14.21
C ASP A 690 15.88 -1.55 -14.41
N GLN A 691 16.97 -1.30 -13.64
CA GLN A 691 17.74 -0.07 -13.72
C GLN A 691 18.47 0.13 -15.06
N SER A 692 18.84 -0.95 -15.74
CA SER A 692 19.49 -0.93 -17.06
C SER A 692 18.51 -1.26 -18.19
N ILE A 693 17.79 -2.39 -18.08
CA ILE A 693 16.96 -2.91 -19.17
C ILE A 693 15.74 -2.01 -19.44
N ASN A 694 15.13 -1.41 -18.41
CA ASN A 694 13.98 -0.52 -18.63
C ASN A 694 14.33 0.68 -19.53
N LYS A 695 15.56 1.19 -19.41
CA LYS A 695 16.07 2.31 -20.20
C LYS A 695 16.30 1.90 -21.65
N ILE A 696 16.89 0.72 -21.87
CA ILE A 696 17.06 0.15 -23.21
C ILE A 696 15.70 -0.06 -23.87
N LEU A 697 14.74 -0.71 -23.19
CA LEU A 697 13.40 -0.94 -23.72
C LEU A 697 12.66 0.37 -24.04
N TYR A 698 12.82 1.40 -23.20
CA TYR A 698 12.26 2.71 -23.48
C TYR A 698 12.79 3.31 -24.78
N VAL A 699 14.12 3.33 -24.96
CA VAL A 699 14.78 3.91 -26.14
C VAL A 699 14.43 3.13 -27.41
N LEU A 700 14.48 1.79 -27.37
CA LEU A 700 14.09 0.96 -28.51
C LEU A 700 12.64 1.22 -28.91
N LYS A 701 11.74 1.36 -27.93
CA LYS A 701 10.33 1.69 -28.19
C LYS A 701 10.16 3.11 -28.75
N LYS A 702 10.86 4.11 -28.20
CA LYS A 702 10.84 5.50 -28.65
C LYS A 702 11.19 5.62 -30.13
N HIS A 703 12.18 4.85 -30.59
CA HIS A 703 12.63 4.86 -31.99
C HIS A 703 12.01 3.78 -32.87
N HIS A 704 11.00 3.06 -32.38
CA HIS A 704 10.31 1.98 -33.10
C HIS A 704 11.24 0.84 -33.59
N VAL A 705 12.30 0.55 -32.85
CA VAL A 705 13.30 -0.47 -33.19
C VAL A 705 13.03 -1.78 -32.46
N LYS A 706 13.24 -2.91 -33.17
CA LYS A 706 13.32 -4.25 -32.58
C LYS A 706 14.77 -4.73 -32.55
N ALA A 707 15.04 -5.61 -31.60
CA ALA A 707 16.39 -6.05 -31.23
C ALA A 707 16.33 -7.50 -30.73
N THR A 708 17.49 -8.11 -30.57
CA THR A 708 17.63 -9.48 -30.04
C THR A 708 18.36 -9.47 -28.71
N PHE A 709 17.77 -10.10 -27.70
CA PHE A 709 18.35 -10.23 -26.37
C PHE A 709 18.82 -11.67 -26.19
N PHE A 710 20.13 -11.87 -26.11
CA PHE A 710 20.73 -13.16 -25.78
C PHE A 710 20.87 -13.23 -24.26
N VAL A 711 19.98 -13.99 -23.63
CA VAL A 711 19.75 -13.93 -22.19
C VAL A 711 20.59 -14.98 -21.47
N LEU A 712 21.38 -14.53 -20.49
CA LEU A 712 22.01 -15.38 -19.49
C LEU A 712 20.97 -15.74 -18.41
N THR A 713 20.69 -17.02 -18.23
CA THR A 713 19.49 -17.44 -17.45
C THR A 713 19.75 -17.75 -15.98
N GLN A 714 20.95 -17.49 -15.46
CA GLN A 714 21.27 -17.80 -14.06
C GLN A 714 20.27 -17.16 -13.09
N HIS A 715 19.94 -15.89 -13.35
CA HIS A 715 19.18 -15.01 -12.43
C HIS A 715 17.83 -14.54 -12.99
N VAL A 716 17.32 -15.13 -14.09
CA VAL A 716 16.02 -14.71 -14.68
C VAL A 716 14.82 -15.03 -13.79
N ASP A 717 14.96 -16.03 -12.92
CA ASP A 717 13.92 -16.45 -11.96
C ASP A 717 13.64 -15.37 -10.91
N GLU A 718 14.62 -14.49 -10.66
CA GLU A 718 14.51 -13.37 -9.70
C GLU A 718 13.70 -12.20 -10.27
N ASN A 719 13.61 -12.09 -11.61
CA ASN A 719 12.84 -11.03 -12.28
C ASN A 719 12.19 -11.50 -13.60
N PRO A 720 11.25 -12.45 -13.54
CA PRO A 720 10.60 -12.98 -14.73
C PRO A 720 9.71 -11.94 -15.43
N ASN A 721 9.22 -10.94 -14.69
CA ASN A 721 8.42 -9.84 -15.22
C ASN A 721 9.23 -8.98 -16.21
N LEU A 722 10.52 -8.76 -15.94
CA LEU A 722 11.42 -8.03 -16.84
C LEU A 722 11.65 -8.83 -18.14
N LEU A 723 11.97 -10.13 -18.03
CA LEU A 723 12.16 -11.00 -19.19
C LEU A 723 10.91 -11.01 -20.09
N ARG A 724 9.74 -11.15 -19.46
CA ARG A 724 8.48 -11.15 -20.20
C ARG A 724 8.13 -9.77 -20.78
N SER A 725 8.59 -8.68 -20.17
CA SER A 725 8.44 -7.33 -20.74
C SER A 725 9.23 -7.17 -22.03
N ILE A 726 10.48 -7.66 -22.07
CA ILE A 726 11.30 -7.68 -23.30
C ILE A 726 10.57 -8.44 -24.42
N ALA A 727 10.06 -9.64 -24.11
CA ALA A 727 9.33 -10.46 -25.08
C ALA A 727 8.02 -9.80 -25.56
N MET A 728 7.22 -9.22 -24.64
CA MET A 728 5.94 -8.58 -24.96
C MET A 728 6.09 -7.28 -25.76
N ASP A 729 7.24 -6.60 -25.64
CA ASP A 729 7.59 -5.47 -26.49
C ASP A 729 8.00 -5.91 -27.91
N GLY A 730 8.03 -7.22 -28.20
CA GLY A 730 8.21 -7.79 -29.55
C GLY A 730 9.66 -8.05 -29.93
N HIS A 731 10.59 -7.89 -28.99
CA HIS A 731 11.99 -8.25 -29.17
C HIS A 731 12.17 -9.77 -29.26
N GLU A 732 13.25 -10.19 -29.92
CA GLU A 732 13.64 -11.59 -29.91
C GLU A 732 14.35 -11.91 -28.59
N ILE A 733 14.01 -13.06 -28.00
CA ILE A 733 14.72 -13.67 -26.89
C ILE A 733 15.46 -14.88 -27.42
N ALA A 734 16.77 -14.90 -27.24
CA ALA A 734 17.68 -15.98 -27.62
C ALA A 734 18.54 -16.40 -26.42
N CYS A 735 19.23 -17.53 -26.53
CA CYS A 735 19.95 -18.13 -25.41
C CYS A 735 21.41 -17.65 -25.33
N HIS A 736 21.87 -17.28 -24.13
CA HIS A 736 23.27 -16.98 -23.83
C HIS A 736 23.84 -17.87 -22.71
N SER A 737 23.42 -19.14 -22.70
CA SER A 737 23.76 -20.15 -21.69
C SER A 737 23.09 -19.86 -20.32
N ASN A 738 23.25 -20.76 -19.35
CA ASN A 738 22.72 -20.56 -18.01
C ASN A 738 23.77 -20.07 -17.02
N THR A 739 25.02 -20.55 -17.07
CA THR A 739 26.11 -20.10 -16.19
C THR A 739 27.28 -19.46 -16.93
N HIS A 740 27.03 -18.88 -18.11
CA HIS A 740 28.04 -18.19 -18.93
C HIS A 740 29.22 -19.10 -19.32
N VAL A 741 28.94 -20.35 -19.68
CA VAL A 741 29.97 -21.35 -20.04
C VAL A 741 30.50 -21.10 -21.47
N PRO A 742 31.80 -20.80 -21.66
CA PRO A 742 32.37 -20.54 -22.99
C PRO A 742 32.47 -21.84 -23.82
N LEU A 743 32.44 -21.72 -25.16
CA LEU A 743 32.52 -22.90 -26.04
C LEU A 743 33.95 -23.41 -26.28
N SER A 744 34.94 -22.77 -25.67
CA SER A 744 36.36 -23.12 -25.67
C SER A 744 37.07 -22.34 -24.58
N ASP A 745 38.15 -22.88 -24.02
CA ASP A 745 38.92 -22.18 -22.98
C ASP A 745 40.00 -21.30 -23.62
N ALA A 746 40.07 -20.04 -23.23
CA ALA A 746 41.12 -19.12 -23.64
C ALA A 746 42.30 -19.17 -22.65
N ASN A 747 43.52 -18.96 -23.14
CA ASN A 747 44.62 -18.56 -22.27
C ASN A 747 44.43 -17.12 -21.74
N ALA A 748 45.22 -16.73 -20.75
CA ALA A 748 45.07 -15.45 -20.06
C ALA A 748 45.04 -14.22 -21.00
N ASP A 749 45.81 -14.27 -22.09
CA ASP A 749 45.95 -13.16 -23.04
C ASP A 749 45.00 -13.27 -24.25
N TYR A 750 44.07 -14.23 -24.26
CA TYR A 750 43.10 -14.45 -25.36
C TYR A 750 43.74 -14.66 -26.75
N THR A 751 45.01 -15.11 -26.78
CA THR A 751 45.78 -15.36 -28.00
C THR A 751 45.66 -16.81 -28.49
N GLN A 752 45.30 -17.75 -27.61
CA GLN A 752 45.15 -19.16 -27.91
C GLN A 752 43.99 -19.79 -27.13
N TYR A 753 43.29 -20.70 -27.80
CA TYR A 753 42.10 -21.36 -27.28
C TYR A 753 42.27 -22.88 -27.35
N THR A 754 41.75 -23.60 -26.35
CA THR A 754 41.73 -25.06 -26.29
C THR A 754 40.32 -25.62 -26.44
N SER A 755 40.22 -26.81 -27.02
CA SER A 755 38.94 -27.50 -27.16
C SER A 755 38.48 -28.03 -25.80
N LEU A 756 37.17 -28.04 -25.60
CA LEU A 756 36.54 -28.61 -24.41
C LEU A 756 36.86 -30.10 -24.25
N THR A 757 37.14 -30.51 -23.01
CA THR A 757 37.19 -31.91 -22.59
C THR A 757 35.79 -32.56 -22.68
N LYS A 758 35.72 -33.89 -22.59
CA LYS A 758 34.44 -34.62 -22.59
C LYS A 758 33.56 -34.27 -21.39
N LYS A 759 34.15 -33.98 -20.25
CA LYS A 759 33.43 -33.55 -19.04
C LYS A 759 32.82 -32.16 -19.23
N GLU A 760 33.57 -31.23 -19.81
CA GLU A 760 33.07 -29.88 -20.12
C GLU A 760 31.95 -29.92 -21.17
N GLN A 761 32.08 -30.74 -22.22
CA GLN A 761 31.00 -30.98 -23.20
C GLN A 761 29.70 -31.43 -22.53
N GLN A 762 29.76 -32.38 -21.59
CA GLN A 762 28.57 -32.84 -20.86
C GLN A 762 27.97 -31.75 -19.97
N SER A 763 28.82 -30.98 -19.28
CA SER A 763 28.39 -29.86 -18.43
C SER A 763 27.68 -28.78 -19.27
N MET A 764 28.30 -28.39 -20.38
CA MET A 764 27.74 -27.44 -21.35
C MET A 764 26.39 -27.89 -21.88
N ARG A 765 26.26 -29.17 -22.25
CA ARG A 765 25.01 -29.74 -22.75
C ARG A 765 23.87 -29.55 -21.73
N LYS A 766 24.14 -29.80 -20.45
CA LYS A 766 23.18 -29.60 -19.36
C LYS A 766 22.83 -28.12 -19.18
N ASP A 767 23.84 -27.26 -19.23
CA ASP A 767 23.70 -25.81 -19.08
C ASP A 767 22.81 -25.20 -20.18
N LEU A 768 23.11 -25.51 -21.44
CA LEU A 768 22.36 -25.12 -22.64
C LEU A 768 20.87 -25.49 -22.56
N VAL A 769 20.57 -26.74 -22.19
CA VAL A 769 19.20 -27.24 -22.07
C VAL A 769 18.48 -26.57 -20.89
N THR A 770 19.18 -26.35 -19.77
CA THR A 770 18.63 -25.64 -18.61
C THR A 770 18.25 -24.21 -18.99
N SER A 771 19.14 -23.52 -19.71
CA SER A 771 18.92 -22.15 -20.16
C SER A 771 17.67 -22.01 -21.02
N TYR A 772 17.56 -22.80 -22.09
CA TYR A 772 16.41 -22.75 -22.97
C TYR A 772 15.09 -23.12 -22.25
N ASN A 773 15.13 -24.06 -21.32
CA ASN A 773 13.96 -24.43 -20.51
C ASN A 773 13.46 -23.25 -19.65
N LYS A 774 14.35 -22.50 -19.00
CA LYS A 774 13.99 -21.31 -18.23
C LYS A 774 13.37 -20.23 -19.13
N LEU A 775 13.97 -19.94 -20.28
CA LEU A 775 13.41 -18.98 -21.24
C LEU A 775 12.02 -19.42 -21.71
N ASN A 776 11.85 -20.70 -22.09
CA ASN A 776 10.56 -21.21 -22.51
C ASN A 776 9.51 -21.15 -21.40
N HIS A 777 9.89 -21.41 -20.15
CA HIS A 777 8.98 -21.33 -19.01
C HIS A 777 8.35 -19.94 -18.87
N TYR A 778 9.15 -18.88 -19.04
CA TYR A 778 8.69 -17.50 -18.85
C TYR A 778 8.15 -16.83 -20.10
N VAL A 779 8.63 -17.18 -21.30
CA VAL A 779 8.28 -16.46 -22.55
C VAL A 779 7.96 -17.36 -23.74
N GLY A 780 7.98 -18.69 -23.60
CA GLY A 780 7.77 -19.62 -24.71
C GLY A 780 6.37 -19.56 -25.34
N ASP A 781 5.39 -19.02 -24.62
CA ASP A 781 4.02 -18.78 -25.09
C ASP A 781 3.82 -17.40 -25.73
N VAL A 782 4.80 -16.49 -25.61
CA VAL A 782 4.67 -15.09 -26.07
C VAL A 782 4.80 -15.01 -27.58
N LYS A 783 3.78 -14.41 -28.22
CA LYS A 783 3.78 -14.04 -29.63
C LYS A 783 3.33 -12.59 -29.79
N VAL A 784 4.07 -11.84 -30.60
CA VAL A 784 3.75 -10.44 -30.95
C VAL A 784 3.67 -10.37 -32.48
N GLY A 785 2.55 -9.88 -33.01
CA GLY A 785 2.32 -9.86 -34.46
C GLY A 785 2.32 -11.26 -35.11
N GLY A 786 1.95 -12.30 -34.36
CA GLY A 786 1.98 -13.70 -34.83
C GLY A 786 3.36 -14.37 -34.76
N LYS A 787 4.44 -13.60 -34.60
CA LYS A 787 5.81 -14.11 -34.47
C LYS A 787 6.14 -14.46 -33.02
N LYS A 788 6.85 -15.57 -32.80
CA LYS A 788 7.34 -15.94 -31.46
C LYS A 788 8.42 -14.96 -30.99
N ALA A 789 8.43 -14.68 -29.69
CA ALA A 789 9.51 -13.93 -29.06
C ALA A 789 10.75 -14.82 -28.82
N LEU A 790 10.56 -16.03 -28.30
CA LEU A 790 11.65 -16.99 -28.06
C LEU A 790 12.06 -17.72 -29.35
N SER A 791 13.32 -17.58 -29.76
CA SER A 791 13.97 -18.29 -30.86
C SER A 791 14.84 -19.44 -30.33
N GLN A 792 15.30 -20.31 -31.23
CA GLN A 792 16.30 -21.35 -30.95
C GLN A 792 17.70 -20.89 -31.36
N ASP A 793 17.95 -19.58 -31.29
CA ASP A 793 19.25 -19.02 -31.59
C ASP A 793 20.08 -18.93 -30.31
N PHE A 794 21.39 -19.04 -30.47
CA PHE A 794 22.35 -19.09 -29.38
C PHE A 794 23.51 -18.13 -29.65
N ARG A 795 23.97 -17.44 -28.61
CA ARG A 795 25.23 -16.71 -28.65
C ARG A 795 26.27 -17.38 -27.76
N PRO A 796 27.45 -17.72 -28.30
CA PRO A 796 28.59 -18.20 -27.50
C PRO A 796 29.02 -17.17 -26.44
N PRO A 797 29.03 -17.52 -25.14
CA PRO A 797 29.66 -16.70 -24.10
C PRO A 797 31.11 -16.40 -24.44
N THR A 798 31.55 -15.16 -24.18
CA THR A 798 32.88 -14.63 -24.55
C THR A 798 33.23 -14.65 -26.04
N LEU A 799 32.29 -15.02 -26.92
CA LEU A 799 32.50 -15.28 -28.35
C LEU A 799 33.53 -16.38 -28.68
N ALA A 800 34.07 -17.07 -27.66
CA ALA A 800 35.02 -18.16 -27.78
C ALA A 800 34.36 -19.42 -28.36
N VAL A 801 34.98 -20.05 -29.36
CA VAL A 801 34.38 -21.17 -30.10
C VAL A 801 35.37 -22.29 -30.40
N SER A 802 35.00 -23.54 -30.07
CA SER A 802 35.63 -24.78 -30.56
C SER A 802 34.69 -25.62 -31.40
N LYS A 803 35.25 -26.56 -32.19
CA LYS A 803 34.44 -27.54 -32.94
C LYS A 803 33.57 -28.40 -32.02
N ALA A 804 34.11 -28.80 -30.86
CA ALA A 804 33.38 -29.58 -29.87
C ALA A 804 32.24 -28.76 -29.23
N GLY A 805 32.49 -27.49 -28.90
CA GLY A 805 31.45 -26.62 -28.33
C GLY A 805 30.31 -26.33 -29.31
N LEU A 806 30.61 -26.01 -30.57
CA LEU A 806 29.56 -25.87 -31.59
C LEU A 806 28.80 -27.17 -31.82
N TYR A 807 29.50 -28.31 -31.76
CA TYR A 807 28.84 -29.60 -31.85
C TYR A 807 27.76 -29.73 -30.78
N GLU A 808 28.08 -29.47 -29.50
CA GLU A 808 27.10 -29.59 -28.42
C GLU A 808 25.93 -28.62 -28.57
N VAL A 809 26.16 -27.37 -28.98
CA VAL A 809 25.11 -26.36 -29.22
C VAL A 809 24.09 -26.86 -30.24
N PHE A 810 24.55 -27.29 -31.42
CA PHE A 810 23.64 -27.75 -32.46
C PHE A 810 23.03 -29.11 -32.14
N ASP A 811 23.79 -30.00 -31.51
CA ASP A 811 23.33 -31.36 -31.22
C ASP A 811 22.17 -31.40 -30.20
N VAL A 812 22.09 -30.44 -29.27
CA VAL A 812 20.92 -30.29 -28.38
C VAL A 812 19.69 -29.66 -29.03
N GLY A 813 19.84 -29.04 -30.20
CA GLY A 813 18.70 -28.50 -30.98
C GLY A 813 18.64 -26.98 -31.13
N PHE A 814 19.72 -26.24 -30.89
CA PHE A 814 19.79 -24.84 -31.34
C PHE A 814 19.92 -24.77 -32.87
N ASN A 815 19.33 -23.74 -33.47
CA ASN A 815 19.31 -23.54 -34.92
C ASN A 815 20.53 -22.78 -35.39
N TYR A 816 20.89 -21.67 -34.74
CA TYR A 816 22.04 -20.84 -35.13
C TYR A 816 22.91 -20.50 -33.92
N ALA A 817 24.23 -20.42 -34.15
CA ALA A 817 25.20 -19.89 -33.20
C ALA A 817 25.78 -18.58 -33.75
N ILE A 818 25.67 -17.47 -33.01
CA ILE A 818 25.80 -16.11 -33.57
C ILE A 818 26.76 -15.26 -32.72
N SER A 819 27.95 -14.98 -33.25
CA SER A 819 28.98 -14.20 -32.56
C SER A 819 28.92 -12.69 -32.87
N GLY A 820 28.75 -12.30 -34.14
CA GLY A 820 28.65 -10.90 -34.55
C GLY A 820 30.00 -10.24 -34.90
N ASP A 821 29.93 -9.06 -35.51
CA ASP A 821 31.08 -8.35 -36.10
C ASP A 821 31.49 -7.08 -35.36
N VAL A 822 30.60 -6.52 -34.52
CA VAL A 822 30.87 -5.30 -33.75
C VAL A 822 30.72 -5.59 -32.27
N SER A 823 31.82 -5.57 -31.51
CA SER A 823 31.78 -5.54 -30.04
C SER A 823 31.97 -4.12 -29.55
N THR A 824 30.98 -3.59 -28.84
CA THR A 824 31.00 -2.18 -28.41
C THR A 824 31.86 -1.93 -27.16
N ASN A 825 32.13 -2.98 -26.38
CA ASN A 825 32.76 -2.92 -25.07
C ASN A 825 32.11 -1.91 -24.12
N ASP A 826 30.79 -1.75 -24.23
CA ASP A 826 29.96 -0.82 -23.47
C ASP A 826 30.10 -0.95 -21.94
N TYR A 827 30.28 -2.17 -21.43
CA TYR A 827 30.56 -2.45 -20.02
C TYR A 827 31.88 -1.85 -19.49
N LYS A 828 32.79 -1.42 -20.36
CA LYS A 828 34.04 -0.70 -20.02
C LYS A 828 33.96 0.81 -20.27
N ARG A 829 32.87 1.33 -20.85
CA ARG A 829 32.79 2.74 -21.27
C ARG A 829 32.52 3.65 -20.08
N THR A 830 33.40 4.62 -19.87
CA THR A 830 33.29 5.63 -18.80
C THR A 830 32.83 7.00 -19.31
N ASP A 831 32.91 7.23 -20.63
CA ASP A 831 32.55 8.49 -21.30
C ASP A 831 31.58 8.24 -22.48
N LEU A 832 30.42 8.92 -22.46
CA LEU A 832 29.39 8.78 -23.49
C LEU A 832 29.83 9.36 -24.84
N ASN A 833 30.55 10.48 -24.87
CA ASN A 833 30.96 11.13 -26.12
C ASN A 833 32.00 10.30 -26.88
N ALA A 834 32.97 9.72 -26.17
CA ALA A 834 33.91 8.77 -26.72
C ALA A 834 33.20 7.52 -27.27
N TYR A 835 32.16 7.05 -26.56
CA TYR A 835 31.36 5.93 -27.03
C TYR A 835 30.59 6.27 -28.32
N LEU A 836 29.91 7.43 -28.37
CA LEU A 836 29.24 7.94 -29.58
C LEU A 836 30.21 8.10 -30.75
N ASN A 837 31.40 8.65 -30.50
CA ASN A 837 32.42 8.82 -31.53
C ASN A 837 32.88 7.47 -32.10
N ALA A 838 33.11 6.46 -31.23
CA ALA A 838 33.46 5.11 -31.68
C ALA A 838 32.35 4.47 -32.53
N MET A 839 31.07 4.68 -32.17
CA MET A 839 29.94 4.16 -32.95
C MET A 839 29.76 4.85 -34.30
N ARG A 840 30.10 6.15 -34.41
CA ARG A 840 30.04 6.91 -35.67
C ARG A 840 31.21 6.60 -36.60
N ASN A 841 32.42 6.63 -36.06
CA ASN A 841 33.65 6.69 -36.86
C ASN A 841 34.44 5.36 -36.87
N GLY A 842 34.08 4.43 -36.00
CA GLY A 842 34.83 3.21 -35.72
C GLY A 842 35.77 3.35 -34.52
N SER A 843 36.16 2.23 -33.92
CA SER A 843 37.04 2.18 -32.75
C SER A 843 38.52 2.10 -33.16
N PRO A 844 39.40 3.02 -32.72
CA PRO A 844 40.78 3.13 -33.23
C PRO A 844 41.80 2.16 -32.59
N SER A 845 41.38 1.04 -32.00
CA SER A 845 42.24 0.12 -31.24
C SER A 845 42.47 -1.20 -31.98
N ASP A 846 43.72 -1.65 -32.14
CA ASP A 846 44.08 -2.88 -32.87
C ASP A 846 43.42 -4.17 -32.33
N GLU A 847 43.06 -4.22 -31.04
CA GLU A 847 42.40 -5.38 -30.41
C GLU A 847 40.87 -5.38 -30.53
N ASP A 848 40.26 -4.22 -30.76
CA ASP A 848 38.80 -4.01 -30.78
C ASP A 848 38.37 -3.12 -31.98
N ASP A 849 39.12 -3.15 -33.09
CA ASP A 849 38.79 -2.35 -34.28
C ASP A 849 37.47 -2.85 -34.86
N PHE A 850 36.48 -1.96 -34.84
CA PHE A 850 35.19 -2.21 -35.45
C PHE A 850 34.73 -0.99 -36.22
N LYS A 851 33.95 -1.25 -37.26
CA LYS A 851 33.20 -0.24 -38.00
C LYS A 851 31.85 -0.81 -38.35
N VAL A 852 30.78 -0.12 -37.96
CA VAL A 852 29.40 -0.49 -38.31
C VAL A 852 29.25 -0.48 -39.83
N LYS A 853 28.69 -1.55 -40.37
CA LYS A 853 28.51 -1.79 -41.81
C LYS A 853 27.13 -2.39 -42.08
N ASN A 854 26.78 -2.50 -43.35
CA ASN A 854 25.61 -3.23 -43.80
C ASN A 854 25.59 -4.65 -43.24
N GLY A 855 24.49 -5.01 -42.58
CA GLY A 855 24.26 -6.31 -41.96
C GLY A 855 25.03 -6.55 -40.67
N SER A 856 25.61 -5.51 -40.05
CA SER A 856 26.32 -5.64 -38.79
C SER A 856 25.41 -6.13 -37.66
N VAL A 857 25.93 -7.09 -36.90
CA VAL A 857 25.37 -7.61 -35.67
C VAL A 857 26.16 -6.99 -34.52
N ILE A 858 25.54 -6.01 -33.86
CA ILE A 858 26.17 -5.15 -32.87
C ILE A 858 25.95 -5.72 -31.48
N VAL A 859 27.04 -6.12 -30.83
CA VAL A 859 27.07 -6.72 -29.50
C VAL A 859 27.22 -5.64 -28.43
N MET A 860 26.19 -5.53 -27.60
CA MET A 860 26.10 -4.68 -26.42
C MET A 860 25.65 -5.54 -25.23
N HIS A 861 25.63 -4.97 -24.04
CA HIS A 861 25.22 -5.64 -22.81
C HIS A 861 24.03 -4.93 -22.17
N MET A 862 23.28 -5.68 -21.38
CA MET A 862 22.14 -5.15 -20.63
C MET A 862 22.38 -5.07 -19.12
N THR A 863 23.63 -5.22 -18.68
CA THR A 863 24.05 -5.11 -17.28
C THR A 863 24.07 -3.66 -16.80
N GLU A 864 24.12 -3.43 -15.48
CA GLU A 864 24.22 -2.07 -14.93
C GLU A 864 25.55 -1.38 -15.22
N ASN A 865 26.62 -2.16 -15.45
CA ASN A 865 27.93 -1.62 -15.83
C ASN A 865 27.91 -0.98 -17.23
N ALA A 866 27.04 -1.45 -18.12
CA ALA A 866 26.79 -0.87 -19.44
C ALA A 866 25.89 0.39 -19.35
N LYS A 867 26.25 1.32 -18.45
CA LYS A 867 25.40 2.43 -18.00
C LYS A 867 25.03 3.47 -19.06
N TYR A 868 25.76 3.50 -20.18
CA TYR A 868 25.56 4.44 -21.28
C TYR A 868 24.88 3.85 -22.51
N THR A 869 24.60 2.54 -22.53
CA THR A 869 24.09 1.85 -23.72
C THR A 869 22.76 2.43 -24.18
N ALA A 870 21.83 2.72 -23.27
CA ALA A 870 20.56 3.34 -23.62
C ALA A 870 20.73 4.76 -24.19
N GLN A 871 21.57 5.59 -23.57
CA GLN A 871 21.83 6.97 -24.02
C GLN A 871 22.55 7.00 -25.37
N MET A 872 23.50 6.10 -25.59
CA MET A 872 24.18 5.92 -26.87
C MET A 872 23.16 5.58 -27.96
N LEU A 873 22.27 4.63 -27.69
CA LEU A 873 21.24 4.22 -28.65
C LEU A 873 20.23 5.33 -28.95
N ASP A 874 19.87 6.16 -27.96
CA ASP A 874 18.93 7.27 -28.15
C ASP A 874 19.44 8.29 -29.16
N GLU A 875 20.76 8.46 -29.24
CA GLU A 875 21.45 9.35 -30.17
C GLU A 875 21.81 8.67 -31.51
N MET A 876 22.26 7.41 -31.48
CA MET A 876 22.76 6.73 -32.68
C MET A 876 21.66 6.15 -33.57
N ILE A 877 20.54 5.70 -33.00
CA ILE A 877 19.44 5.13 -33.80
C ILE A 877 18.93 6.15 -34.85
N PRO A 878 18.59 7.40 -34.48
CA PRO A 878 18.18 8.41 -35.47
C PRO A 878 19.23 8.66 -36.56
N GLN A 879 20.51 8.67 -36.19
CA GLN A 879 21.61 8.91 -37.14
C GLN A 879 21.72 7.75 -38.15
N TRP A 880 21.70 6.51 -37.68
CA TRP A 880 21.70 5.35 -38.56
C TRP A 880 20.44 5.31 -39.45
N GLN A 881 19.26 5.70 -38.94
CA GLN A 881 18.05 5.82 -39.75
C GLN A 881 18.20 6.89 -40.85
N GLN A 882 18.77 8.05 -40.53
CA GLN A 882 19.07 9.10 -41.51
C GLN A 882 20.10 8.65 -42.56
N GLU A 883 21.08 7.85 -42.15
CA GLU A 883 22.01 7.19 -43.05
C GLU A 883 21.33 6.11 -43.91
N GLY A 884 20.07 5.75 -43.65
CA GLY A 884 19.29 4.80 -44.45
C GLY A 884 19.32 3.37 -43.92
N TYR A 885 19.81 3.13 -42.71
CA TYR A 885 19.70 1.85 -42.05
C TYR A 885 18.30 1.62 -41.48
N HIS A 886 17.78 0.40 -41.65
CA HIS A 886 16.68 -0.11 -40.84
C HIS A 886 17.18 -1.14 -39.82
N PHE A 887 16.33 -1.49 -38.87
CA PHE A 887 16.67 -2.43 -37.80
C PHE A 887 15.77 -3.65 -37.83
N ALA A 888 16.34 -4.81 -37.53
CA ALA A 888 15.62 -6.08 -37.49
C ALA A 888 16.09 -6.94 -36.32
N ARG A 889 15.28 -7.94 -35.97
CA ARG A 889 15.73 -9.03 -35.10
C ARG A 889 16.66 -9.93 -35.91
N VAL A 890 17.58 -10.58 -35.22
CA VAL A 890 18.47 -11.56 -35.81
C VAL A 890 17.67 -12.67 -36.49
N ASP A 891 16.64 -13.20 -35.83
CA ASP A 891 15.79 -14.27 -36.37
C ASP A 891 14.89 -13.86 -37.55
N ASP A 892 14.91 -12.60 -37.99
CA ASP A 892 14.31 -12.19 -39.27
C ASP A 892 15.19 -12.59 -40.47
N TYR A 893 16.51 -12.71 -40.28
CA TYR A 893 17.49 -12.86 -41.37
C TYR A 893 18.34 -14.13 -41.30
N VAL A 894 18.45 -14.81 -40.16
CA VAL A 894 19.30 -16.02 -40.03
C VAL A 894 18.99 -17.12 -41.05
N ASN A 895 17.73 -17.28 -41.47
CA ASN A 895 17.36 -18.27 -42.49
C ASN A 895 17.84 -17.94 -43.91
N GLN A 896 18.28 -16.71 -44.14
CA GLN A 896 18.85 -16.24 -45.40
C GLN A 896 20.38 -16.18 -45.36
N PHE A 897 20.98 -16.47 -44.20
CA PHE A 897 22.42 -16.40 -44.00
C PHE A 897 23.18 -17.33 -44.94
N LYS A 898 24.25 -16.81 -45.53
CA LYS A 898 25.22 -17.58 -46.32
C LYS A 898 26.63 -17.31 -45.78
N PRO A 899 27.38 -18.36 -45.39
CA PRO A 899 28.72 -18.19 -44.81
C PRO A 899 29.68 -17.58 -45.83
N ARG A 900 30.40 -16.53 -45.44
CA ARG A 900 31.30 -15.76 -46.32
C ARG A 900 32.70 -16.37 -46.35
N GLY A 901 32.78 -17.62 -46.82
CA GLY A 901 34.00 -18.40 -46.90
C GLY A 901 34.81 -18.20 -48.19
N LYS A 902 35.04 -16.96 -48.66
CA LYS A 902 36.06 -16.50 -49.64
C LYS A 902 35.75 -15.07 -50.11
N ARG A 903 36.76 -14.19 -50.19
CA ARG A 903 36.82 -13.19 -51.27
C ARG A 903 37.09 -13.99 -52.53
N GLU A 904 36.14 -14.02 -53.47
CA GLU A 904 36.50 -14.33 -54.85
C GLU A 904 37.51 -13.27 -55.28
N ARG A 905 38.74 -13.71 -55.58
CA ARG A 905 39.70 -12.86 -56.28
C ARG A 905 39.14 -12.71 -57.68
N ASN A 906 38.62 -11.53 -58.02
CA ASN A 906 38.69 -11.05 -59.39
C ASN A 906 40.11 -10.56 -59.64
#